data_AF-A0A6A5HD50-F1
#
_entry.id   AF-A0A6A5HD50-F1
#
_cell.length_a   1.000
_cell.length_b   1.000
_cell.length_c   1.000
_cell.angle_alpha   90.00
_cell.angle_beta   90.00
_cell.angle_gamma   90.00
#
_symmetry.space_group_name_H-M   'P 1'
#
loop_
_entity.id
_entity.type
_entity.pdbx_description
1 polymer ?
#
loop_
_entity_poly.entity_id
_entity_poly.type
_entity_poly.pdbx_seq_one_letter_code
_entity_poly.pdbx_strand_id
1 'polypeptide(L)'
;MSFPTNDAHRRFIEMTEKANAANTGVKVMASIGGYDNSEMFLYILRNTTRRRTFINSIASLILKHNLDGVEIHWVWPSGKREKEIYCSLIKEVREKLTTMVCENCEKYILTIPLPPVIFDMQNSFDLEFFVQYVDFFNVISFEYYGVWDASDGIYVGPNAPLFGGKRGNVDDTMKYYTCKLMDPSKLTMGIPFYGKTWKNVKEEINQTEYEEICSMQKCRTNDTFQPSNIWRMVSLMNGKPEGSDIEYGELIRDQWNLTSTSWDKQSKSEYIWDRKRRTMSILETMRTVTAKLKYAYDFNLGGVSGFTVDMDNESSLLELLSFVDLCSRSPIKEVKYNCQNVLKFNEYEHHDRPWTRKRVSKYVAVSVVVLLVCGIVAFGLSTVFFYFLDGSDDTRYPIPLPPAAKCGKRIIGYYSGWERRTISENQVSKLTHAIFVAVRMYQNGQIGFHNSEYSGRFFDMKKKARRVNSDIKVMIGVGGKGNSQFYSSIFADTQKRKTFVKSISEFLSTHKVDGVEIDWTYPFADKVDKNTTVIFFKELRQSLKDLEHKKGVKTPYLISMLTPQIIWNQLDGYDLKGILDHADFLNLISYEYYSPWNVKEGAYTGPLAPIYGGKRGNIDDTMKVHTCQTRKPNQVILGVPLYGKFWRNVKEKPINQTETMCKEESCRIEDPVDISDIWRIAEKKKGKGFGGFISWNERESDDVGVIWNKTEEKWHNISKSAYIWRPEDRILITYENKRTLQEKIKYAIEKNLGGINIWSLNMDDEQDSALSLISSAELCDGKKKNEIMYKC
;
A
#
# COMPACT_ATOMS: atom_id res chain seq x y z
N MET A 1 -13.29 42.36 -11.98
CA MET A 1 -13.72 41.01 -12.39
C MET A 1 -15.12 40.77 -11.88
N SER A 2 -15.92 40.04 -12.63
CA SER A 2 -17.24 39.55 -12.23
C SER A 2 -17.32 38.07 -12.58
N PHE A 3 -18.16 37.32 -11.85
CA PHE A 3 -18.44 35.93 -12.21
C PHE A 3 -19.21 35.88 -13.53
N PRO A 4 -19.03 34.81 -14.33
CA PRO A 4 -19.68 34.67 -15.63
C PRO A 4 -21.21 34.58 -15.51
N THR A 5 -21.72 34.06 -14.38
CA THR A 5 -23.15 33.99 -14.07
C THR A 5 -23.40 34.26 -12.59
N ASN A 6 -24.63 34.66 -12.26
CA ASN A 6 -25.09 34.75 -10.86
C ASN A 6 -25.01 33.39 -10.14
N ASP A 7 -25.21 32.27 -10.86
CA ASP A 7 -25.09 30.92 -10.32
C ASP A 7 -23.66 30.59 -9.91
N ALA A 8 -22.69 30.91 -10.78
CA ALA A 8 -21.27 30.72 -10.49
C ALA A 8 -20.82 31.57 -9.30
N HIS A 9 -21.30 32.82 -9.21
CA HIS A 9 -21.06 33.67 -8.03
C HIS A 9 -21.63 33.03 -6.77
N ARG A 10 -22.88 32.55 -6.80
CA ARG A 10 -23.54 31.92 -5.64
C ARG A 10 -22.79 30.68 -5.18
N ARG A 11 -22.43 29.77 -6.09
CA ARG A 11 -21.66 28.55 -5.78
C ARG A 11 -20.29 28.87 -5.19
N PHE A 12 -19.63 29.91 -5.70
CA PHE A 12 -18.36 30.37 -5.16
C PHE A 12 -18.49 30.89 -3.72
N ILE A 13 -19.51 31.71 -3.43
CA ILE A 13 -19.79 32.18 -2.07
C ILE A 13 -20.09 30.99 -1.15
N GLU A 14 -20.95 30.07 -1.58
CA GLU A 14 -21.31 28.87 -0.82
C GLU A 14 -20.09 28.00 -0.49
N MET A 15 -19.17 27.82 -1.44
CA MET A 15 -17.91 27.11 -1.22
C MET A 15 -17.05 27.82 -0.15
N THR A 16 -16.89 29.14 -0.24
CA THR A 16 -16.12 29.94 0.71
C THR A 16 -16.73 29.90 2.11
N GLU A 17 -18.05 30.01 2.23
CA GLU A 17 -18.78 29.91 3.49
C GLU A 17 -18.61 28.53 4.12
N LYS A 18 -18.75 27.45 3.34
CA LYS A 18 -18.56 26.08 3.81
C LYS A 18 -17.11 25.82 4.26
N ALA A 19 -16.12 26.32 3.51
CA ALA A 19 -14.71 26.20 3.87
C ALA A 19 -14.39 26.92 5.19
N ASN A 20 -14.92 28.15 5.36
CA ASN A 20 -14.74 28.92 6.59
C ASN A 20 -15.47 28.28 7.78
N ALA A 21 -16.68 27.75 7.58
CA ALA A 21 -17.46 27.10 8.63
C ALA A 21 -16.85 25.78 9.13
N ALA A 22 -16.10 25.08 8.28
CA ALA A 22 -15.46 23.81 8.64
C ALA A 22 -14.34 23.97 9.69
N ASN A 23 -13.72 25.16 9.81
CA ASN A 23 -12.61 25.46 10.73
C ASN A 23 -11.45 24.42 10.68
N THR A 24 -11.14 23.93 9.48
CA THR A 24 -10.16 22.85 9.23
C THR A 24 -8.80 23.34 8.72
N GLY A 25 -8.62 24.65 8.57
CA GLY A 25 -7.42 25.23 7.95
C GLY A 25 -7.39 25.18 6.42
N VAL A 26 -8.53 24.89 5.77
CA VAL A 26 -8.70 24.92 4.31
C VAL A 26 -8.40 26.33 3.76
N LYS A 27 -7.71 26.36 2.61
CA LYS A 27 -7.37 27.59 1.89
C LYS A 27 -8.24 27.73 0.65
N VAL A 28 -8.89 28.89 0.50
CA VAL A 28 -9.79 29.18 -0.62
C VAL A 28 -9.11 30.14 -1.59
N MET A 29 -9.01 29.73 -2.86
CA MET A 29 -8.33 30.50 -3.91
C MET A 29 -9.23 30.66 -5.14
N ALA A 30 -9.06 31.77 -5.86
CA ALA A 30 -9.70 31.95 -7.17
C ALA A 30 -8.76 31.49 -8.30
N SER A 31 -9.20 30.57 -9.15
CA SER A 31 -8.51 30.25 -10.41
C SER A 31 -9.07 31.14 -11.53
N ILE A 32 -8.20 31.91 -12.18
CA ILE A 32 -8.57 32.93 -13.16
C ILE A 32 -8.11 32.47 -14.54
N GLY A 33 -9.06 32.31 -15.47
CA GLY A 33 -8.81 31.84 -16.82
C GLY A 33 -9.54 30.52 -17.09
N GLY A 34 -8.79 29.46 -17.35
CA GLY A 34 -9.30 28.14 -17.74
C GLY A 34 -9.44 28.00 -19.26
N TYR A 35 -9.87 26.82 -19.70
CA TYR A 35 -9.97 26.46 -21.13
C TYR A 35 -10.80 27.47 -21.92
N ASP A 36 -11.97 27.87 -21.41
CA ASP A 36 -12.93 28.72 -22.13
C ASP A 36 -12.58 30.22 -22.19
N ASN A 37 -11.55 30.68 -21.47
CA ASN A 37 -11.29 32.12 -21.32
C ASN A 37 -9.81 32.51 -21.50
N SER A 38 -8.97 31.57 -21.93
CA SER A 38 -7.52 31.78 -22.03
C SER A 38 -7.11 32.73 -23.16
N GLU A 39 -7.95 32.91 -24.19
CA GLU A 39 -7.70 33.86 -25.28
C GLU A 39 -7.62 35.32 -24.81
N MET A 40 -8.30 35.66 -23.70
CA MET A 40 -8.36 37.02 -23.17
C MET A 40 -7.04 37.49 -22.57
N PHE A 41 -6.15 36.56 -22.15
CA PHE A 41 -4.86 36.93 -21.59
C PHE A 41 -4.03 37.76 -22.56
N LEU A 42 -3.97 37.40 -23.85
CA LEU A 42 -3.20 38.18 -24.82
C LEU A 42 -3.72 39.60 -24.99
N TYR A 43 -5.04 39.76 -25.03
CA TYR A 43 -5.68 41.06 -25.17
C TYR A 43 -5.42 41.97 -23.96
N ILE A 44 -5.38 41.40 -22.76
CA ILE A 44 -5.16 42.11 -21.50
C ILE A 44 -3.68 42.46 -21.33
N LEU A 45 -2.79 41.48 -21.53
CA LEU A 45 -1.40 41.59 -21.12
C LEU A 45 -0.51 42.36 -22.09
N ARG A 46 -0.94 42.53 -23.35
CA ARG A 46 -0.24 43.36 -24.34
C ARG A 46 -0.37 44.87 -24.10
N ASN A 47 -1.25 45.29 -23.19
CA ASN A 47 -1.47 46.71 -22.86
C ASN A 47 -1.20 46.94 -21.37
N THR A 48 -0.25 47.82 -21.04
CA THR A 48 0.17 48.10 -19.66
C THR A 48 -0.97 48.58 -18.77
N THR A 49 -1.88 49.41 -19.29
CA THR A 49 -3.04 49.90 -18.53
C THR A 49 -4.01 48.76 -18.21
N ARG A 50 -4.35 47.92 -19.21
CA ARG A 50 -5.21 46.76 -18.99
C ARG A 50 -4.59 45.74 -18.06
N ARG A 51 -3.29 45.46 -18.21
CA ARG A 51 -2.54 44.57 -17.31
C ARG A 51 -2.57 45.08 -15.87
N ARG A 52 -2.35 46.38 -15.65
CA ARG A 52 -2.47 46.98 -14.30
C ARG A 52 -3.89 46.90 -13.76
N THR A 53 -4.91 47.18 -14.57
CA THR A 53 -6.31 47.03 -14.17
C THR A 53 -6.64 45.58 -13.82
N PHE A 54 -6.14 44.62 -14.59
CA PHE A 54 -6.28 43.20 -14.33
C PHE A 54 -5.67 42.80 -12.98
N ILE A 55 -4.40 43.18 -12.74
CA ILE A 55 -3.71 42.92 -11.46
C ILE A 55 -4.44 43.56 -10.27
N ASN A 56 -4.88 44.81 -10.41
CA ASN A 56 -5.67 45.47 -9.36
C ASN A 56 -7.00 44.76 -9.12
N SER A 57 -7.63 44.23 -10.16
CA SER A 57 -8.89 43.50 -10.00
C SER A 57 -8.72 42.13 -9.33
N ILE A 58 -7.56 41.49 -9.46
CA ILE A 58 -7.19 40.29 -8.68
C ILE A 58 -7.12 40.66 -7.20
N ALA A 59 -6.40 41.73 -6.87
CA ALA A 59 -6.31 42.22 -5.49
C ALA A 59 -7.70 42.55 -4.91
N SER A 60 -8.55 43.23 -5.68
CA SER A 60 -9.93 43.51 -5.27
C SER A 60 -10.76 42.24 -5.06
N LEU A 61 -10.59 41.21 -5.90
CA LEU A 61 -11.30 39.94 -5.77
C LEU A 61 -10.92 39.22 -4.46
N ILE A 62 -9.61 39.15 -4.19
CA ILE A 62 -9.05 38.54 -2.97
C ILE A 62 -9.62 39.23 -1.73
N LEU A 63 -9.53 40.57 -1.67
CA LEU A 63 -9.99 41.33 -0.51
C LEU A 63 -11.51 41.27 -0.34
N LYS A 64 -12.27 41.36 -1.44
CA LYS A 64 -13.74 41.37 -1.40
C LYS A 64 -14.31 40.04 -0.88
N HIS A 65 -13.65 38.93 -1.18
CA HIS A 65 -14.15 37.60 -0.85
C HIS A 65 -13.29 36.89 0.21
N ASN A 66 -12.36 37.60 0.85
CA ASN A 66 -11.46 37.08 1.87
C ASN A 66 -10.75 35.78 1.44
N LEU A 67 -10.14 35.80 0.26
CA LEU A 67 -9.47 34.63 -0.32
C LEU A 67 -8.03 34.51 0.18
N ASP A 68 -7.52 33.29 0.26
CA ASP A 68 -6.14 33.00 0.64
C ASP A 68 -5.16 33.18 -0.52
N GLY A 69 -5.64 33.29 -1.76
CA GLY A 69 -4.77 33.42 -2.91
C GLY A 69 -5.46 33.33 -4.26
N VAL A 70 -4.63 33.18 -5.30
CA VAL A 70 -5.05 33.13 -6.71
C VAL A 70 -4.23 32.13 -7.51
N GLU A 71 -4.88 31.47 -8.47
CA GLU A 71 -4.23 30.73 -9.55
C GLU A 71 -4.41 31.47 -10.87
N ILE A 72 -3.33 31.65 -11.63
CA ILE A 72 -3.41 32.24 -12.99
C ILE A 72 -3.40 31.10 -14.01
N HIS A 73 -4.58 30.74 -14.51
CA HIS A 73 -4.80 29.56 -15.34
C HIS A 73 -4.89 29.93 -16.84
N TRP A 74 -3.73 30.12 -17.48
CA TRP A 74 -3.64 30.39 -18.91
C TRP A 74 -3.31 29.09 -19.69
N VAL A 75 -4.28 28.59 -20.46
CA VAL A 75 -4.23 27.36 -21.27
C VAL A 75 -4.17 27.67 -22.77
N TRP A 76 -3.07 27.45 -23.48
CA TRP A 76 -1.70 27.53 -22.97
C TRP A 76 -1.00 28.66 -23.74
N PRO A 77 -0.17 29.50 -23.08
CA PRO A 77 0.66 30.46 -23.81
C PRO A 77 1.56 29.68 -24.77
N SER A 78 1.87 30.24 -25.94
CA SER A 78 2.73 29.60 -26.94
C SER A 78 3.78 30.55 -27.50
N GLY A 79 5.02 30.06 -27.56
CA GLY A 79 6.15 30.79 -28.11
C GLY A 79 6.77 31.83 -27.17
N LYS A 80 7.98 32.29 -27.56
CA LYS A 80 8.85 33.13 -26.74
C LYS A 80 8.18 34.40 -26.20
N ARG A 81 7.40 35.09 -27.04
CA ARG A 81 6.75 36.36 -26.66
C ARG A 81 5.70 36.17 -25.58
N GLU A 82 4.88 35.13 -25.67
CA GLU A 82 3.83 34.87 -24.70
C GLU A 82 4.41 34.40 -23.37
N LYS A 83 5.46 33.58 -23.43
CA LYS A 83 6.26 33.20 -22.26
C LYS A 83 6.80 34.42 -21.51
N GLU A 84 7.44 35.36 -22.19
CA GLU A 84 7.96 36.59 -21.58
C GLU A 84 6.84 37.45 -20.96
N ILE A 85 5.71 37.59 -21.65
CA ILE A 85 4.53 38.32 -21.15
C ILE A 85 3.98 37.66 -19.89
N TYR A 86 3.94 36.32 -19.86
CA TYR A 86 3.44 35.58 -18.72
C TYR A 86 4.38 35.69 -17.51
N CYS A 87 5.70 35.60 -17.72
CA CYS A 87 6.70 35.88 -16.69
C CYS A 87 6.50 37.28 -16.07
N SER A 88 6.32 38.31 -16.89
CA SER A 88 6.04 39.67 -16.42
C SER A 88 4.76 39.72 -15.56
N LEU A 89 3.69 39.09 -16.02
CA LEU A 89 2.43 39.03 -15.28
C LEU A 89 2.61 38.36 -13.90
N ILE A 90 3.21 37.17 -13.84
CA ILE A 90 3.34 36.42 -12.59
C ILE A 90 4.19 37.18 -11.58
N LYS A 91 5.27 37.82 -12.04
CA LYS A 91 6.09 38.71 -11.22
C LYS A 91 5.27 39.88 -10.67
N GLU A 92 4.57 40.62 -11.54
CA GLU A 92 3.78 41.79 -11.14
C GLU A 92 2.61 41.42 -10.20
N VAL A 93 1.99 40.26 -10.39
CA VAL A 93 0.96 39.72 -9.48
C VAL A 93 1.60 39.41 -8.12
N ARG A 94 2.75 38.72 -8.08
CA ARG A 94 3.45 38.45 -6.82
C ARG A 94 3.81 39.75 -6.10
N GLU A 95 4.40 40.72 -6.79
CA GLU A 95 4.73 42.03 -6.23
C GLU A 95 3.48 42.70 -5.63
N LYS A 96 2.36 42.71 -6.36
CA LYS A 96 1.10 43.25 -5.85
C LYS A 96 0.63 42.53 -4.59
N LEU A 97 0.63 41.19 -4.57
CA LEU A 97 0.21 40.39 -3.41
C LEU A 97 1.10 40.64 -2.19
N THR A 98 2.41 40.81 -2.37
CA THR A 98 3.35 41.13 -1.28
C THR A 98 3.11 42.50 -0.67
N THR A 99 2.54 43.46 -1.41
CA THR A 99 2.18 44.78 -0.85
C THR A 99 0.86 44.79 -0.07
N MET A 100 0.05 43.73 -0.19
CA MET A 100 -1.25 43.65 0.48
C MET A 100 -1.09 43.09 1.90
N VAL A 101 -1.84 43.62 2.85
CA VAL A 101 -1.94 43.04 4.20
C VAL A 101 -2.83 41.80 4.14
N CYS A 102 -2.37 40.69 4.70
CA CYS A 102 -3.20 39.51 4.91
C CYS A 102 -3.60 39.43 6.39
N GLU A 103 -4.90 39.48 6.67
CA GLU A 103 -5.42 39.50 8.04
C GLU A 103 -5.35 38.13 8.71
N ASN A 104 -5.46 37.04 7.94
CA ASN A 104 -5.59 35.66 8.43
C ASN A 104 -4.59 34.68 7.80
N CYS A 105 -3.48 35.18 7.26
CA CYS A 105 -2.43 34.36 6.64
C CYS A 105 -1.06 35.03 6.70
N GLU A 106 0.02 34.25 6.56
CA GLU A 106 1.39 34.79 6.48
C GLU A 106 1.62 35.55 5.16
N LYS A 107 1.04 35.05 4.06
CA LYS A 107 1.10 35.64 2.72
C LYS A 107 0.01 35.07 1.81
N TYR A 108 -0.43 35.84 0.83
CA TYR A 108 -1.34 35.33 -0.21
C TYR A 108 -0.64 34.31 -1.11
N ILE A 109 -1.34 33.22 -1.40
CA ILE A 109 -0.86 32.10 -2.23
C ILE A 109 -0.98 32.50 -3.71
N LEU A 110 0.06 32.23 -4.50
CA LEU A 110 0.04 32.32 -5.96
C LEU A 110 0.50 30.99 -6.55
N THR A 111 -0.32 30.42 -7.42
CA THR A 111 0.02 29.21 -8.17
C THR A 111 -0.30 29.40 -9.66
N ILE A 112 0.29 28.54 -10.50
CA ILE A 112 -0.06 28.43 -11.91
C ILE A 112 -0.19 26.94 -12.27
N PRO A 113 -1.08 26.58 -13.19
CA PRO A 113 -1.15 25.23 -13.69
C PRO A 113 -0.06 24.97 -14.73
N LEU A 114 0.46 23.74 -14.75
CA LEU A 114 1.44 23.27 -15.70
C LEU A 114 0.82 22.20 -16.62
N PRO A 115 1.02 22.26 -17.95
CA PRO A 115 0.47 21.29 -18.90
C PRO A 115 1.04 19.87 -18.73
N PRO A 116 0.36 18.85 -19.27
CA PRO A 116 1.00 17.55 -19.51
C PRO A 116 2.12 17.68 -20.56
N VAL A 117 3.12 16.81 -20.50
CA VAL A 117 4.35 16.86 -21.34
C VAL A 117 4.12 16.72 -22.85
N ILE A 118 2.88 16.49 -23.26
CA ILE A 118 2.44 16.40 -24.67
C ILE A 118 2.32 17.78 -25.34
N PHE A 119 2.39 18.86 -24.56
CA PHE A 119 2.38 20.25 -25.04
C PHE A 119 3.80 20.82 -25.12
N ASP A 120 3.97 21.93 -25.84
CA ASP A 120 5.29 22.58 -26.04
C ASP A 120 5.78 23.34 -24.80
N MET A 121 6.25 22.57 -23.82
CA MET A 121 6.63 23.09 -22.50
C MET A 121 7.75 24.12 -22.52
N GLN A 122 8.78 23.89 -23.34
CA GLN A 122 10.02 24.68 -23.31
C GLN A 122 9.83 26.09 -23.87
N ASN A 123 8.97 26.21 -24.89
CA ASN A 123 8.69 27.49 -25.52
C ASN A 123 7.60 28.28 -24.80
N SER A 124 6.74 27.60 -24.04
CA SER A 124 5.59 28.19 -23.36
C SER A 124 5.85 28.61 -21.92
N PHE A 125 6.73 27.92 -21.19
CA PHE A 125 6.94 28.15 -19.75
C PHE A 125 8.42 28.34 -19.38
N ASP A 126 8.69 29.28 -18.47
CA ASP A 126 10.01 29.47 -17.84
C ASP A 126 9.94 29.02 -16.37
N LEU A 127 10.22 27.74 -16.14
CA LEU A 127 10.05 27.11 -14.82
C LEU A 127 11.00 27.68 -13.76
N GLU A 128 12.25 27.97 -14.14
CA GLU A 128 13.26 28.56 -13.25
C GLU A 128 12.87 30.00 -12.85
N PHE A 129 12.24 30.74 -13.75
CA PHE A 129 11.65 32.04 -13.42
C PHE A 129 10.42 31.88 -12.52
N PHE A 130 9.44 31.06 -12.91
CA PHE A 130 8.18 30.97 -12.18
C PHE A 130 8.32 30.49 -10.74
N VAL A 131 9.21 29.52 -10.47
CA VAL A 131 9.38 28.93 -9.13
C VAL A 131 9.78 29.95 -8.05
N GLN A 132 10.36 31.10 -8.48
CA GLN A 132 10.72 32.20 -7.59
C GLN A 132 9.50 33.03 -7.14
N TYR A 133 8.43 33.02 -7.93
CA TYR A 133 7.25 33.85 -7.72
C TYR A 133 6.02 33.04 -7.28
N VAL A 134 5.94 31.75 -7.60
CA VAL A 134 4.81 30.89 -7.21
C VAL A 134 5.11 30.05 -5.97
N ASP A 135 4.07 29.75 -5.20
CA ASP A 135 4.16 28.93 -4.00
C ASP A 135 4.31 27.45 -4.34
N PHE A 136 3.57 26.97 -5.34
CA PHE A 136 3.67 25.64 -5.93
C PHE A 136 3.08 25.69 -7.34
N PHE A 137 3.09 24.55 -8.04
CA PHE A 137 2.51 24.36 -9.36
C PHE A 137 1.44 23.26 -9.32
N ASN A 138 0.28 23.52 -9.91
CA ASN A 138 -0.72 22.49 -10.16
C ASN A 138 -0.45 21.79 -11.50
N VAL A 139 0.10 20.59 -11.47
CA VAL A 139 0.41 19.87 -12.71
C VAL A 139 -0.84 19.18 -13.23
N ILE A 140 -1.33 19.61 -14.39
CA ILE A 140 -2.43 18.94 -15.12
C ILE A 140 -1.85 17.67 -15.74
N SER A 141 -1.82 16.59 -14.95
CA SER A 141 -1.32 15.27 -15.36
C SER A 141 -2.46 14.36 -15.85
N PHE A 142 -3.30 14.90 -16.73
CA PHE A 142 -4.43 14.22 -17.39
C PHE A 142 -4.70 14.87 -18.75
N GLU A 143 -5.74 14.44 -19.48
CA GLU A 143 -6.02 14.82 -20.88
C GLU A 143 -4.95 14.32 -21.87
N TYR A 144 -4.28 13.19 -21.56
CA TYR A 144 -3.30 12.60 -22.50
C TYR A 144 -3.98 12.02 -23.75
N TYR A 145 -5.20 11.52 -23.60
CA TYR A 145 -5.98 10.88 -24.66
C TYR A 145 -7.44 11.33 -24.56
N GLY A 146 -8.08 11.62 -25.70
CA GLY A 146 -9.48 12.00 -25.73
C GLY A 146 -10.04 12.24 -27.14
N VAL A 147 -11.30 12.66 -27.19
CA VAL A 147 -12.13 12.70 -28.41
C VAL A 147 -11.89 13.93 -29.30
N TRP A 148 -11.12 14.90 -28.85
CA TRP A 148 -10.75 16.09 -29.66
C TRP A 148 -9.62 15.81 -30.66
N ASP A 149 -9.01 14.63 -30.60
CA ASP A 149 -7.79 14.29 -31.31
C ASP A 149 -8.03 13.86 -32.77
N ALA A 150 -8.72 14.69 -33.56
CA ALA A 150 -9.26 14.27 -34.86
C ALA A 150 -8.25 14.16 -36.02
N SER A 151 -6.97 14.50 -35.84
CA SER A 151 -6.09 14.73 -37.00
C SER A 151 -5.38 13.51 -37.57
N ASP A 152 -5.02 12.46 -36.79
CA ASP A 152 -4.05 11.46 -37.29
C ASP A 152 -4.25 10.00 -36.78
N GLY A 153 -5.48 9.47 -36.80
CA GLY A 153 -5.77 8.04 -36.56
C GLY A 153 -5.86 7.63 -35.09
N ILE A 154 -7.06 7.63 -34.52
CA ILE A 154 -7.24 7.91 -33.09
C ILE A 154 -7.16 6.66 -32.22
N TYR A 155 -6.34 6.77 -31.16
CA TYR A 155 -6.21 5.74 -30.14
C TYR A 155 -7.15 5.96 -28.96
N VAL A 156 -7.80 4.87 -28.61
CA VAL A 156 -8.34 4.59 -27.28
C VAL A 156 -7.17 4.51 -26.30
N GLY A 157 -7.08 5.44 -25.35
CA GLY A 157 -6.12 5.44 -24.25
C GLY A 157 -6.60 6.17 -22.98
N PRO A 158 -6.20 5.75 -21.78
CA PRO A 158 -6.64 6.35 -20.52
C PRO A 158 -6.50 7.87 -20.48
N ASN A 159 -7.40 8.56 -19.77
CA ASN A 159 -7.31 10.01 -19.55
C ASN A 159 -5.98 10.39 -18.87
N ALA A 160 -5.59 9.59 -17.87
CA ALA A 160 -4.43 9.83 -17.02
C ALA A 160 -3.68 8.52 -16.69
N PRO A 161 -3.04 7.85 -17.67
CA PRO A 161 -2.22 6.68 -17.43
C PRO A 161 -1.10 7.02 -16.46
N LEU A 162 -0.89 6.21 -15.43
CA LEU A 162 0.22 6.41 -14.51
C LEU A 162 1.56 6.16 -15.22
N PHE A 163 1.63 5.12 -16.05
CA PHE A 163 2.80 4.75 -16.85
C PHE A 163 2.39 4.31 -18.27
N GLY A 164 3.37 4.20 -19.17
CA GLY A 164 3.18 3.67 -20.52
C GLY A 164 2.34 4.57 -21.43
N GLY A 165 2.08 4.10 -22.65
CA GLY A 165 1.40 4.88 -23.69
C GLY A 165 2.34 5.88 -24.36
N LYS A 166 2.46 5.82 -25.69
CA LYS A 166 3.51 6.57 -26.40
C LYS A 166 3.22 8.06 -26.63
N ARG A 167 2.00 8.54 -26.36
CA ARG A 167 1.67 9.98 -26.41
C ARG A 167 2.18 10.71 -25.17
N GLY A 168 2.09 10.08 -24.01
CA GLY A 168 2.53 10.61 -22.72
C GLY A 168 1.76 9.96 -21.57
N ASN A 169 2.29 10.12 -20.36
CA ASN A 169 1.69 9.63 -19.12
C ASN A 169 2.07 10.52 -17.93
N VAL A 170 1.44 10.26 -16.79
CA VAL A 170 1.66 10.97 -15.52
C VAL A 170 3.13 10.89 -15.12
N ASP A 171 3.78 9.72 -15.21
CA ASP A 171 5.18 9.57 -14.83
C ASP A 171 6.13 10.45 -15.63
N ASP A 172 5.99 10.46 -16.95
CA ASP A 172 6.81 11.29 -17.82
C ASP A 172 6.65 12.78 -17.53
N THR A 173 5.42 13.24 -17.30
CA THR A 173 5.12 14.64 -16.97
C THR A 173 5.72 15.03 -15.63
N MET A 174 5.51 14.23 -14.58
CA MET A 174 6.06 14.54 -13.26
C MET A 174 7.58 14.46 -13.26
N LYS A 175 8.17 13.45 -13.93
CA LYS A 175 9.62 13.34 -14.13
C LYS A 175 10.21 14.57 -14.80
N TYR A 176 9.57 15.06 -15.86
CA TYR A 176 10.02 16.26 -16.56
C TYR A 176 10.10 17.46 -15.61
N TYR A 177 9.01 17.76 -14.89
CA TYR A 177 8.99 18.92 -13.99
C TYR A 177 9.90 18.75 -12.78
N THR A 178 9.90 17.58 -12.15
CA THR A 178 10.77 17.32 -11.00
C THR A 178 12.23 17.49 -11.38
N CYS A 179 12.67 16.96 -12.53
CA CYS A 179 14.05 17.11 -12.96
C CYS A 179 14.40 18.51 -13.49
N LYS A 180 13.42 19.29 -13.94
CA LYS A 180 13.63 20.70 -14.32
C LYS A 180 13.73 21.62 -13.11
N LEU A 181 12.91 21.40 -12.08
CA LEU A 181 12.88 22.24 -10.89
C LEU A 181 13.88 21.79 -9.81
N MET A 182 14.22 20.50 -9.80
CA MET A 182 14.95 19.85 -8.71
C MET A 182 14.31 20.05 -7.33
N ASP A 183 12.99 20.27 -7.30
CA ASP A 183 12.20 20.47 -6.08
C ASP A 183 10.80 19.85 -6.24
N PRO A 184 10.64 18.54 -5.99
CA PRO A 184 9.33 17.87 -6.13
C PRO A 184 8.29 18.41 -5.14
N SER A 185 8.73 19.04 -4.03
CA SER A 185 7.84 19.65 -3.04
C SER A 185 7.04 20.85 -3.60
N LYS A 186 7.45 21.40 -4.75
CA LYS A 186 6.75 22.47 -5.46
C LYS A 186 5.66 21.96 -6.43
N LEU A 187 5.48 20.65 -6.57
CA LEU A 187 4.62 20.07 -7.60
C LEU A 187 3.44 19.34 -6.95
N THR A 188 2.21 19.69 -7.33
CA THR A 188 1.01 18.91 -7.02
C THR A 188 0.56 18.15 -8.26
N MET A 189 0.26 16.86 -8.11
CA MET A 189 -0.15 16.00 -9.22
C MET A 189 -1.67 16.02 -9.40
N GLY A 190 -2.14 16.41 -10.59
CA GLY A 190 -3.55 16.44 -10.93
C GLY A 190 -4.15 15.07 -11.23
N ILE A 191 -5.30 14.79 -10.61
CA ILE A 191 -6.07 13.55 -10.74
C ILE A 191 -7.47 13.91 -11.25
N PRO A 192 -7.89 13.44 -12.44
CA PRO A 192 -9.22 13.69 -12.93
C PRO A 192 -10.24 12.82 -12.20
N PHE A 193 -11.40 13.37 -11.83
CA PHE A 193 -12.54 12.64 -11.25
C PHE A 193 -13.54 12.21 -12.33
N TYR A 194 -13.05 12.04 -13.55
CA TYR A 194 -13.81 11.62 -14.71
C TYR A 194 -12.92 10.76 -15.63
N GLY A 195 -13.59 9.87 -16.35
CA GLY A 195 -13.02 9.01 -17.38
C GLY A 195 -13.30 9.51 -18.79
N LYS A 196 -12.96 8.69 -19.78
CA LYS A 196 -13.32 8.90 -21.20
C LYS A 196 -14.06 7.68 -21.72
N THR A 197 -15.12 7.92 -22.49
CA THR A 197 -15.85 6.90 -23.24
C THR A 197 -15.63 7.12 -24.73
N TRP A 198 -15.41 6.04 -25.48
CA TRP A 198 -15.36 6.05 -26.94
C TRP A 198 -16.33 5.06 -27.54
N LYS A 199 -16.81 5.41 -28.74
CA LYS A 199 -17.67 4.58 -29.59
C LYS A 199 -16.91 4.16 -30.85
N ASN A 200 -17.45 3.16 -31.55
CA ASN A 200 -16.90 2.63 -32.80
C ASN A 200 -15.47 2.09 -32.67
N VAL A 201 -15.12 1.63 -31.47
CA VAL A 201 -13.82 1.08 -31.12
C VAL A 201 -13.60 -0.22 -31.92
N LYS A 202 -12.39 -0.40 -32.44
CA LYS A 202 -11.95 -1.57 -33.19
C LYS A 202 -11.52 -2.69 -32.24
N GLU A 203 -11.29 -3.86 -32.82
CA GLU A 203 -10.68 -4.97 -32.09
C GLU A 203 -9.25 -4.65 -31.67
N GLU A 204 -8.65 -5.55 -30.90
CA GLU A 204 -7.30 -5.39 -30.37
C GLU A 204 -6.30 -5.15 -31.51
N ILE A 205 -5.45 -4.14 -31.35
CA ILE A 205 -4.39 -3.82 -32.29
C ILE A 205 -3.16 -4.65 -31.97
N ASN A 206 -2.50 -5.19 -32.99
CA ASN A 206 -1.24 -5.90 -32.82
C ASN A 206 -0.05 -4.92 -32.73
N GLN A 207 1.14 -5.44 -32.38
CA GLN A 207 2.36 -4.66 -32.23
C GLN A 207 2.71 -3.85 -33.49
N THR A 208 2.56 -4.45 -34.67
CA THR A 208 2.91 -3.83 -35.96
C THR A 208 1.96 -2.69 -36.29
N GLU A 209 0.66 -2.90 -36.13
CA GLU A 209 -0.36 -1.84 -36.27
C GLU A 209 -0.08 -0.71 -35.28
N TYR A 210 0.24 -1.04 -34.03
CA TYR A 210 0.60 -0.04 -33.02
C TYR A 210 1.83 0.78 -33.43
N GLU A 211 2.89 0.15 -33.92
CA GLU A 211 4.13 0.80 -34.37
C GLU A 211 3.96 1.68 -35.61
N GLU A 212 3.19 1.22 -36.61
CA GLU A 212 2.86 2.02 -37.80
C GLU A 212 2.11 3.29 -37.40
N ILE A 213 1.12 3.18 -36.51
CA ILE A 213 0.37 4.34 -36.07
C ILE A 213 1.25 5.27 -35.18
N CYS A 214 2.17 4.71 -34.39
CA CYS A 214 3.14 5.50 -33.64
C CYS A 214 4.06 6.32 -34.55
N SER A 215 4.40 5.80 -35.73
CA SER A 215 5.18 6.52 -36.74
C SER A 215 4.42 7.69 -37.36
N MET A 216 3.09 7.55 -37.55
CA MET A 216 2.22 8.60 -38.07
C MET A 216 2.01 9.74 -37.06
N GLN A 217 1.86 9.39 -35.77
CA GLN A 217 1.55 10.35 -34.70
C GLN A 217 2.76 10.95 -33.98
N LYS A 218 3.98 10.61 -34.44
CA LYS A 218 5.23 11.05 -33.80
C LYS A 218 5.29 10.68 -32.32
N CYS A 219 4.77 9.50 -32.02
CA CYS A 219 4.85 8.88 -30.71
C CYS A 219 6.32 8.66 -30.29
N ARG A 220 6.57 8.65 -28.99
CA ARG A 220 7.92 8.47 -28.45
C ARG A 220 8.51 7.09 -28.80
N THR A 221 9.71 7.03 -29.37
CA THR A 221 10.29 5.78 -29.93
C THR A 221 10.93 4.82 -28.92
N ASN A 222 11.13 5.24 -27.67
CA ASN A 222 11.99 4.52 -26.71
C ASN A 222 11.23 3.77 -25.60
N ASP A 223 9.91 3.63 -25.68
CA ASP A 223 9.14 2.92 -24.66
C ASP A 223 8.73 1.51 -25.13
N THR A 224 8.89 0.52 -24.25
CA THR A 224 8.49 -0.87 -24.52
C THR A 224 6.97 -0.96 -24.42
N PHE A 225 6.29 -0.84 -25.56
CA PHE A 225 4.86 -1.14 -25.64
C PHE A 225 4.65 -2.60 -25.27
N GLN A 226 3.83 -2.84 -24.25
CA GLN A 226 3.27 -4.16 -24.00
C GLN A 226 1.84 -4.16 -24.55
N PRO A 227 1.51 -5.03 -25.52
CA PRO A 227 0.16 -5.14 -26.03
C PRO A 227 -0.81 -5.35 -24.88
N SER A 228 -1.81 -4.48 -24.77
CA SER A 228 -2.88 -4.65 -23.82
C SER A 228 -4.19 -4.12 -24.36
N ASN A 229 -5.27 -4.76 -23.92
CA ASN A 229 -6.64 -4.55 -24.40
C ASN A 229 -7.19 -3.14 -24.18
N ILE A 230 -6.52 -2.32 -23.38
CA ILE A 230 -6.90 -0.93 -23.12
C ILE A 230 -6.54 -0.01 -24.31
N TRP A 231 -5.54 -0.38 -25.10
CA TRP A 231 -5.07 0.39 -26.25
C TRP A 231 -5.74 -0.12 -27.52
N ARG A 232 -6.57 0.70 -28.14
CA ARG A 232 -7.35 0.32 -29.35
C ARG A 232 -7.47 1.48 -30.31
N MET A 233 -8.10 1.25 -31.44
CA MET A 233 -8.43 2.28 -32.42
C MET A 233 -9.92 2.59 -32.41
N VAL A 234 -10.32 3.77 -32.83
CA VAL A 234 -11.73 4.09 -33.13
C VAL A 234 -11.93 4.27 -34.64
N SER A 235 -13.15 3.95 -35.10
CA SER A 235 -13.59 4.30 -36.44
C SER A 235 -14.17 5.71 -36.41
N LEU A 236 -13.76 6.56 -37.34
CA LEU A 236 -14.21 7.95 -37.39
C LEU A 236 -15.63 8.02 -37.98
N MET A 237 -16.50 8.80 -37.36
CA MET A 237 -17.78 9.24 -37.92
C MET A 237 -17.65 10.70 -38.35
N ASN A 238 -17.95 11.01 -39.61
CA ASN A 238 -17.81 12.36 -40.18
C ASN A 238 -16.41 12.99 -39.94
N GLY A 239 -15.36 12.17 -40.00
CA GLY A 239 -13.97 12.61 -39.79
C GLY A 239 -13.58 12.86 -38.34
N LYS A 240 -14.39 12.48 -37.35
CA LYS A 240 -14.11 12.66 -35.91
C LYS A 240 -14.38 11.38 -35.10
N PRO A 241 -13.70 11.17 -33.97
CA PRO A 241 -14.06 10.10 -33.06
C PRO A 241 -15.36 10.45 -32.35
N GLU A 242 -16.14 9.44 -32.00
CA GLU A 242 -17.31 9.62 -31.15
C GLU A 242 -17.01 9.15 -29.73
N GLY A 243 -17.47 9.92 -28.75
CA GLY A 243 -17.27 9.63 -27.35
C GLY A 243 -17.62 10.83 -26.47
N SER A 244 -17.39 10.71 -25.18
CA SER A 244 -17.65 11.75 -24.19
C SER A 244 -16.78 11.56 -22.96
N ASP A 245 -16.72 12.60 -22.13
CA ASP A 245 -16.27 12.46 -20.77
C ASP A 245 -17.34 11.70 -19.97
N ILE A 246 -16.93 10.99 -18.92
CA ILE A 246 -17.85 10.27 -18.03
C ILE A 246 -17.47 10.56 -16.58
N GLU A 247 -18.36 11.23 -15.86
CA GLU A 247 -18.12 11.61 -14.46
C GLU A 247 -18.12 10.37 -13.57
N TYR A 248 -17.31 10.37 -12.51
CA TYR A 248 -17.29 9.26 -11.57
C TYR A 248 -18.65 9.06 -10.87
N GLY A 249 -19.33 10.15 -10.53
CA GLY A 249 -20.70 10.16 -10.00
C GLY A 249 -21.75 9.54 -10.92
N GLU A 250 -21.62 9.68 -12.23
CA GLU A 250 -22.53 9.08 -13.21
C GLU A 250 -22.35 7.56 -13.32
N LEU A 251 -21.12 7.07 -13.23
CA LEU A 251 -20.81 5.62 -13.26
C LEU A 251 -21.55 4.85 -12.17
N ILE A 252 -21.63 5.42 -10.96
CA ILE A 252 -22.28 4.79 -9.81
C ILE A 252 -23.81 4.87 -9.93
N ARG A 253 -24.35 6.01 -10.36
CA ARG A 253 -25.80 6.25 -10.47
C ARG A 253 -26.45 5.36 -11.53
N ASP A 254 -25.77 5.10 -12.63
CA ASP A 254 -26.28 4.29 -13.74
C ASP A 254 -26.13 2.77 -13.52
N GLN A 255 -25.83 2.32 -12.29
CA GLN A 255 -25.61 0.91 -11.94
C GLN A 255 -24.63 0.18 -12.87
N TRP A 256 -23.60 0.87 -13.37
CA TRP A 256 -22.54 0.19 -14.08
C TRP A 256 -21.91 -0.81 -13.11
N ASN A 257 -21.96 -2.09 -13.46
CA ASN A 257 -21.46 -3.14 -12.59
C ASN A 257 -19.93 -3.06 -12.56
N LEU A 258 -19.38 -2.21 -11.69
CA LEU A 258 -17.93 -1.99 -11.52
C LEU A 258 -17.17 -3.27 -11.13
N THR A 259 -17.88 -4.36 -10.83
CA THR A 259 -17.32 -5.71 -10.68
C THR A 259 -16.82 -6.33 -11.99
N SER A 260 -17.17 -5.73 -13.14
CA SER A 260 -16.80 -6.18 -14.48
C SER A 260 -15.70 -5.35 -15.16
N THR A 261 -15.07 -4.43 -14.42
CA THR A 261 -13.93 -3.65 -14.95
C THR A 261 -12.71 -4.54 -15.16
N SER A 262 -11.97 -4.24 -16.21
CA SER A 262 -10.67 -4.82 -16.51
C SER A 262 -9.56 -3.88 -16.05
N TRP A 263 -8.45 -4.45 -15.58
CA TRP A 263 -7.30 -3.71 -15.07
C TRP A 263 -6.12 -3.79 -16.02
N ASP A 264 -5.64 -2.64 -16.48
CA ASP A 264 -4.37 -2.56 -17.17
C ASP A 264 -3.21 -2.43 -16.17
N LYS A 265 -2.32 -3.42 -16.16
CA LYS A 265 -1.22 -3.49 -15.19
C LYS A 265 -0.12 -2.46 -15.44
N GLN A 266 0.11 -2.08 -16.70
CA GLN A 266 1.16 -1.15 -17.09
C GLN A 266 0.72 0.28 -16.77
N SER A 267 -0.41 0.71 -17.35
CA SER A 267 -0.94 2.06 -17.20
C SER A 267 -1.57 2.33 -15.84
N LYS A 268 -1.86 1.29 -15.06
CA LYS A 268 -2.58 1.38 -13.78
C LYS A 268 -3.97 2.00 -13.95
N SER A 269 -4.65 1.65 -15.03
CA SER A 269 -5.98 2.18 -15.39
C SER A 269 -7.03 1.08 -15.40
N GLU A 270 -8.29 1.44 -15.09
CA GLU A 270 -9.43 0.54 -15.20
C GLU A 270 -10.30 0.88 -16.40
N TYR A 271 -10.81 -0.13 -17.09
CA TYR A 271 -11.62 0.04 -18.29
C TYR A 271 -12.73 -1.00 -18.40
N ILE A 272 -13.75 -0.67 -19.19
CA ILE A 272 -14.87 -1.54 -19.54
C ILE A 272 -14.92 -1.59 -21.06
N TRP A 273 -14.79 -2.80 -21.61
CA TRP A 273 -14.86 -3.06 -23.05
C TRP A 273 -16.17 -3.76 -23.42
N ASP A 274 -17.13 -3.04 -23.99
CA ASP A 274 -18.34 -3.62 -24.56
C ASP A 274 -18.10 -3.94 -26.05
N ARG A 275 -17.71 -5.19 -26.29
CA ARG A 275 -17.44 -5.71 -27.65
C ARG A 275 -18.67 -5.65 -28.56
N LYS A 276 -19.89 -5.84 -28.04
CA LYS A 276 -21.11 -5.84 -28.85
C LYS A 276 -21.47 -4.44 -29.31
N ARG A 277 -21.34 -3.45 -28.42
CA ARG A 277 -21.61 -2.03 -28.73
C ARG A 277 -20.42 -1.31 -29.35
N ARG A 278 -19.24 -1.94 -29.36
CA ARG A 278 -17.96 -1.34 -29.77
C ARG A 278 -17.68 -0.05 -28.99
N THR A 279 -17.98 -0.10 -27.69
CA THR A 279 -17.82 1.02 -26.76
C THR A 279 -16.77 0.66 -25.72
N MET A 280 -15.82 1.55 -25.49
CA MET A 280 -14.82 1.43 -24.44
C MET A 280 -14.95 2.62 -23.49
N SER A 281 -15.04 2.36 -22.20
CA SER A 281 -15.00 3.38 -21.16
C SER A 281 -13.79 3.15 -20.28
N ILE A 282 -12.92 4.15 -20.14
CA ILE A 282 -11.76 4.10 -19.25
C ILE A 282 -11.99 5.07 -18.11
N LEU A 283 -11.83 4.58 -16.90
CA LEU A 283 -12.39 5.18 -15.69
C LEU A 283 -11.29 5.54 -14.70
N GLU A 284 -11.57 6.53 -13.88
CA GLU A 284 -10.85 6.77 -12.64
C GLU A 284 -11.66 6.18 -11.50
N THR A 285 -11.06 5.29 -10.72
CA THR A 285 -11.72 4.59 -9.62
C THR A 285 -10.90 4.73 -8.35
N MET A 286 -11.44 4.28 -7.21
CA MET A 286 -10.66 4.23 -5.97
C MET A 286 -9.32 3.50 -6.15
N ARG A 287 -9.26 2.49 -7.02
CA ARG A 287 -8.03 1.73 -7.29
C ARG A 287 -7.02 2.55 -8.10
N THR A 288 -7.45 3.25 -9.14
CA THR A 288 -6.55 4.10 -9.95
C THR A 288 -6.04 5.28 -9.14
N VAL A 289 -6.92 5.92 -8.36
CA VAL A 289 -6.58 7.05 -7.47
C VAL A 289 -5.63 6.59 -6.36
N THR A 290 -5.83 5.42 -5.76
CA THR A 290 -4.89 4.86 -4.77
C THR A 290 -3.49 4.66 -5.35
N ALA A 291 -3.39 4.17 -6.60
CA ALA A 291 -2.10 4.00 -7.26
C ALA A 291 -1.39 5.35 -7.48
N LYS A 292 -2.13 6.39 -7.83
CA LYS A 292 -1.64 7.76 -8.01
C LYS A 292 -1.22 8.40 -6.69
N LEU A 293 -2.00 8.24 -5.61
CA LEU A 293 -1.62 8.73 -4.28
C LEU A 293 -0.32 8.09 -3.77
N LYS A 294 -0.19 6.77 -3.94
CA LYS A 294 1.04 6.06 -3.63
C LYS A 294 2.21 6.62 -4.44
N TYR A 295 2.01 6.86 -5.73
CA TYR A 295 3.03 7.44 -6.58
C TYR A 295 3.44 8.84 -6.10
N ALA A 296 2.50 9.73 -5.77
CA ALA A 296 2.81 11.07 -5.28
C ALA A 296 3.66 11.02 -3.99
N TYR A 297 3.32 10.07 -3.10
CA TYR A 297 4.10 9.78 -1.89
C TYR A 297 5.51 9.28 -2.22
N ASP A 298 5.63 8.26 -3.09
CA ASP A 298 6.91 7.62 -3.41
C ASP A 298 7.91 8.59 -4.09
N PHE A 299 7.40 9.58 -4.83
CA PHE A 299 8.20 10.58 -5.55
C PHE A 299 8.35 11.92 -4.83
N ASN A 300 7.98 11.99 -3.54
CA ASN A 300 8.10 13.19 -2.69
C ASN A 300 7.40 14.44 -3.27
N LEU A 301 6.25 14.27 -3.93
CA LEU A 301 5.51 15.40 -4.50
C LEU A 301 4.93 16.29 -3.39
N GLY A 302 4.77 17.59 -3.68
CA GLY A 302 4.19 18.57 -2.76
C GLY A 302 2.73 18.34 -2.43
N GLY A 303 2.01 17.56 -3.24
CA GLY A 303 0.61 17.21 -3.01
C GLY A 303 -0.06 16.57 -4.22
N VAL A 304 -1.39 16.49 -4.16
CA VAL A 304 -2.26 16.07 -5.25
C VAL A 304 -3.44 17.03 -5.37
N SER A 305 -4.05 17.13 -6.55
CA SER A 305 -5.28 17.87 -6.78
C SER A 305 -6.33 16.99 -7.47
N GLY A 306 -7.60 17.15 -7.09
CA GLY A 306 -8.74 16.46 -7.72
C GLY A 306 -9.49 17.40 -8.68
N PHE A 307 -9.71 16.98 -9.92
CA PHE A 307 -10.36 17.79 -10.96
C PHE A 307 -11.58 17.07 -11.59
N THR A 308 -12.82 17.47 -11.34
CA THR A 308 -13.30 18.40 -10.31
C THR A 308 -14.15 17.69 -9.26
N VAL A 309 -14.17 18.23 -8.05
CA VAL A 309 -14.77 17.58 -6.87
C VAL A 309 -16.27 17.27 -7.05
N ASP A 310 -16.98 18.08 -7.84
CA ASP A 310 -18.40 17.91 -8.16
C ASP A 310 -18.69 16.74 -9.11
N MET A 311 -17.68 16.15 -9.75
CA MET A 311 -17.79 14.93 -10.56
C MET A 311 -17.66 13.64 -9.73
N ASP A 312 -17.39 13.73 -8.43
CA ASP A 312 -17.28 12.59 -7.51
C ASP A 312 -18.65 12.01 -7.14
N ASN A 313 -18.67 10.76 -6.68
CA ASN A 313 -19.83 10.13 -6.09
C ASN A 313 -19.76 10.23 -4.56
N GLU A 314 -20.61 11.05 -3.95
CA GLU A 314 -20.72 11.16 -2.49
C GLU A 314 -19.35 11.39 -1.78
N SER A 315 -18.44 12.13 -2.42
CA SER A 315 -17.07 12.42 -1.93
C SER A 315 -16.12 11.22 -1.84
N SER A 316 -16.42 10.08 -2.45
CA SER A 316 -15.62 8.86 -2.28
C SER A 316 -14.17 8.93 -2.79
N LEU A 317 -13.91 9.63 -3.91
CA LEU A 317 -12.55 9.86 -4.40
C LEU A 317 -11.88 10.99 -3.63
N LEU A 318 -12.62 12.04 -3.24
CA LEU A 318 -12.11 13.13 -2.43
C LEU A 318 -11.66 12.66 -1.03
N GLU A 319 -12.45 11.83 -0.36
CA GLU A 319 -12.08 11.21 0.91
C GLU A 319 -10.78 10.43 0.77
N LEU A 320 -10.62 9.68 -0.34
CA LEU A 320 -9.39 8.94 -0.61
C LEU A 320 -8.15 9.84 -0.69
N LEU A 321 -8.26 11.04 -1.27
CA LEU A 321 -7.16 12.02 -1.28
C LEU A 321 -6.75 12.45 0.13
N SER A 322 -7.68 12.46 1.09
CA SER A 322 -7.42 12.86 2.48
C SER A 322 -6.82 11.74 3.36
N PHE A 323 -6.89 10.47 2.94
CA PHE A 323 -6.44 9.33 3.72
C PHE A 323 -4.93 9.08 3.67
N VAL A 324 -4.20 9.65 2.72
CA VAL A 324 -2.75 9.43 2.57
C VAL A 324 -2.00 10.60 3.18
N ASP A 325 -1.29 10.34 4.28
CA ASP A 325 -0.44 11.33 4.96
C ASP A 325 0.84 11.60 4.14
N LEU A 326 0.71 12.50 3.16
CA LEU A 326 1.82 13.04 2.37
C LEU A 326 2.79 13.89 3.23
N CYS A 327 2.42 14.24 4.47
CA CYS A 327 3.19 15.09 5.38
C CYS A 327 4.06 14.31 6.38
N SER A 328 4.04 12.97 6.35
CA SER A 328 4.76 12.10 7.30
C SER A 328 6.31 12.19 7.24
N ARG A 329 6.88 13.10 6.45
CA ARG A 329 8.31 13.43 6.38
C ARG A 329 8.49 14.95 6.30
N SER A 330 9.52 15.51 6.94
CA SER A 330 9.94 16.91 6.71
C SER A 330 10.07 17.17 5.20
N PRO A 331 9.74 18.36 4.66
CA PRO A 331 9.67 18.59 3.21
C PRO A 331 10.95 18.12 2.50
N ILE A 332 10.89 16.94 1.88
CA ILE A 332 12.05 16.30 1.28
C ILE A 332 12.15 16.82 -0.14
N LYS A 333 13.08 17.73 -0.41
CA LYS A 333 13.43 18.17 -1.78
C LYS A 333 14.19 17.11 -2.59
N GLU A 334 14.27 15.88 -2.09
CA GLU A 334 15.02 14.80 -2.70
C GLU A 334 14.33 14.36 -3.98
N VAL A 335 15.01 14.55 -5.09
CA VAL A 335 14.60 14.10 -6.41
C VAL A 335 14.83 12.58 -6.52
N LYS A 336 13.74 11.81 -6.63
CA LYS A 336 13.77 10.34 -6.77
C LYS A 336 14.02 9.88 -8.19
N TYR A 337 13.92 10.77 -9.17
CA TYR A 337 14.21 10.46 -10.57
C TYR A 337 15.69 10.45 -10.87
N ASN A 338 16.08 9.55 -11.78
CA ASN A 338 17.33 9.74 -12.51
C ASN A 338 17.14 10.81 -13.58
N CYS A 339 17.71 12.00 -13.33
CA CYS A 339 17.62 13.16 -14.20
C CYS A 339 18.74 13.26 -15.26
N GLN A 340 19.62 12.26 -15.37
CA GLN A 340 20.70 12.26 -16.36
C GLN A 340 20.20 12.16 -17.81
N ASN A 341 19.00 11.59 -18.00
CA ASN A 341 18.37 11.39 -19.31
C ASN A 341 16.90 11.85 -19.28
N VAL A 342 16.63 13.07 -18.79
CA VAL A 342 15.29 13.66 -18.97
C VAL A 342 15.09 13.83 -20.46
N LEU A 343 14.02 13.27 -20.97
CA LEU A 343 13.68 13.32 -22.38
C LEU A 343 13.68 14.76 -22.85
N LYS A 344 14.48 15.02 -23.88
CA LYS A 344 14.35 16.24 -24.67
C LYS A 344 13.08 16.11 -25.52
N PHE A 345 11.93 16.32 -24.90
CA PHE A 345 10.69 16.46 -25.64
C PHE A 345 10.83 17.72 -26.53
N ASN A 346 10.75 17.51 -27.86
CA ASN A 346 10.84 18.51 -28.94
C ASN A 346 12.23 18.87 -29.55
N GLU A 347 13.27 18.02 -29.47
CA GLU A 347 14.35 18.12 -30.49
C GLU A 347 13.89 17.41 -31.78
N TYR A 348 13.16 18.12 -32.63
CA TYR A 348 13.11 17.76 -34.06
C TYR A 348 14.47 18.07 -34.65
N GLU A 349 15.34 17.06 -34.76
CA GLU A 349 16.44 17.16 -35.70
C GLU A 349 15.85 17.26 -37.11
N HIS A 350 15.97 18.44 -37.71
CA HIS A 350 15.90 18.59 -39.16
C HIS A 350 17.05 17.78 -39.75
N HIS A 351 16.80 16.50 -40.06
CA HIS A 351 17.68 15.77 -40.98
C HIS A 351 17.45 16.31 -42.39
N ASP A 352 18.26 17.30 -42.75
CA ASP A 352 18.64 17.51 -44.14
C ASP A 352 19.15 16.19 -44.71
N ARG A 353 18.59 15.80 -45.86
CA ARG A 353 18.91 14.53 -46.55
C ARG A 353 20.41 14.45 -46.84
N PRO A 354 21.05 13.27 -46.67
CA PRO A 354 21.83 12.75 -47.78
C PRO A 354 21.96 11.21 -47.79
N TRP A 355 21.07 10.51 -48.48
CA TRP A 355 21.30 9.11 -48.85
C TRP A 355 21.54 9.00 -50.36
N THR A 356 22.80 8.72 -50.74
CA THR A 356 23.16 8.35 -52.11
C THR A 356 23.55 6.87 -52.16
N ARG A 357 23.19 6.21 -53.28
CA ARG A 357 23.34 4.77 -53.56
C ARG A 357 24.73 4.18 -53.26
N LYS A 358 25.78 5.01 -53.26
CA LYS A 358 27.17 4.59 -52.99
C LYS A 358 27.47 4.30 -51.50
N ARG A 359 26.75 4.89 -50.55
CA ARG A 359 27.01 4.65 -49.10
C ARG A 359 26.37 3.35 -48.59
N VAL A 360 25.17 3.00 -49.07
CA VAL A 360 24.43 1.78 -48.67
C VAL A 360 25.23 0.51 -48.98
N SER A 361 25.87 0.45 -50.15
CA SER A 361 26.70 -0.70 -50.56
C SER A 361 27.90 -0.95 -49.63
N LYS A 362 28.47 0.11 -49.04
CA LYS A 362 29.66 0.00 -48.19
C LYS A 362 29.33 -0.54 -46.79
N TYR A 363 28.16 -0.19 -46.25
CA TYR A 363 27.73 -0.66 -44.92
C TYR A 363 27.22 -2.11 -44.95
N VAL A 364 26.51 -2.51 -46.01
CA VAL A 364 26.05 -3.91 -46.15
C VAL A 364 27.23 -4.89 -46.22
N ALA A 365 28.31 -4.53 -46.93
CA ALA A 365 29.50 -5.37 -47.02
C ALA A 365 30.23 -5.55 -45.68
N VAL A 366 30.31 -4.48 -44.86
CA VAL A 366 30.96 -4.53 -43.54
C VAL A 366 30.10 -5.33 -42.54
N SER A 367 28.78 -5.16 -42.57
CA SER A 367 27.86 -5.87 -41.67
C SER A 367 27.88 -7.39 -41.89
N VAL A 368 27.99 -7.86 -43.14
CA VAL A 368 28.06 -9.30 -43.44
C VAL A 368 29.35 -9.94 -42.93
N VAL A 369 30.48 -9.25 -43.02
CA VAL A 369 31.78 -9.74 -42.52
C VAL A 369 31.81 -9.81 -40.99
N VAL A 370 31.27 -8.79 -40.31
CA VAL A 370 31.17 -8.77 -38.84
C VAL A 370 30.26 -9.89 -38.33
N LEU A 371 29.13 -10.14 -38.99
CA LEU A 371 28.20 -11.20 -38.60
C LEU A 371 28.79 -12.61 -38.77
N LEU A 372 29.62 -12.85 -39.80
CA LEU A 372 30.31 -14.13 -40.00
C LEU A 372 31.38 -14.39 -38.93
N VAL A 373 32.14 -13.37 -38.55
CA VAL A 373 33.16 -13.49 -37.50
C VAL A 373 32.52 -13.67 -36.11
N CYS A 374 31.49 -12.90 -35.79
CA CYS A 374 30.76 -13.04 -34.54
C CYS A 374 30.02 -14.37 -34.43
N GLY A 375 29.50 -14.92 -35.54
CA GLY A 375 28.83 -16.22 -35.57
C GLY A 375 29.75 -17.38 -35.21
N ILE A 376 30.99 -17.39 -35.72
CA ILE A 376 31.98 -18.45 -35.45
C ILE A 376 32.46 -18.38 -33.99
N VAL A 377 32.68 -17.18 -33.46
CA VAL A 377 33.07 -16.98 -32.05
C VAL A 377 31.93 -17.36 -31.10
N ALA A 378 30.69 -17.01 -31.43
CA ALA A 378 29.52 -17.38 -30.64
C ALA A 378 29.28 -18.90 -30.62
N PHE A 379 29.50 -19.58 -31.76
CA PHE A 379 29.34 -21.04 -31.82
C PHE A 379 30.43 -21.75 -31.00
N GLY A 380 31.69 -21.31 -31.11
CA GLY A 380 32.80 -21.85 -30.32
C GLY A 380 32.65 -21.64 -28.81
N LEU A 381 32.22 -20.44 -28.39
CA LEU A 381 31.91 -20.14 -26.98
C LEU A 381 30.73 -20.95 -26.47
N SER A 382 29.69 -21.16 -27.29
CA SER A 382 28.54 -21.98 -26.89
C SER A 382 28.93 -23.44 -26.66
N THR A 383 29.79 -24.02 -27.50
CA THR A 383 30.24 -25.41 -27.34
C THR A 383 31.12 -25.59 -26.11
N VAL A 384 31.94 -24.60 -25.76
CA VAL A 384 32.73 -24.62 -24.52
C VAL A 384 31.82 -24.43 -23.30
N PHE A 385 30.82 -23.56 -23.38
CA PHE A 385 29.85 -23.31 -22.32
C PHE A 385 28.98 -24.55 -22.02
N PHE A 386 28.59 -25.31 -23.04
CA PHE A 386 27.85 -26.57 -22.85
C PHE A 386 28.73 -27.73 -22.35
N TYR A 387 30.03 -27.76 -22.69
CA TYR A 387 30.96 -28.77 -22.16
C TYR A 387 31.26 -28.59 -20.66
N PHE A 388 31.11 -27.38 -20.11
CA PHE A 388 31.24 -27.10 -18.67
C PHE A 388 29.92 -27.25 -17.88
N LEU A 389 28.77 -27.37 -18.54
CA LEU A 389 27.46 -27.50 -17.88
C LEU A 389 27.00 -28.95 -17.67
N ASP A 390 27.69 -29.93 -18.25
CA ASP A 390 27.38 -31.36 -18.08
C ASP A 390 28.25 -32.04 -17.00
N GLY A 391 28.81 -31.24 -16.09
CA GLY A 391 29.43 -31.71 -14.87
C GLY A 391 28.40 -31.80 -13.75
N SER A 392 27.97 -33.02 -13.44
CA SER A 392 27.13 -33.34 -12.29
C SER A 392 27.77 -32.91 -10.96
N ASP A 393 27.37 -31.75 -10.44
CA ASP A 393 27.59 -31.38 -9.05
C ASP A 393 26.40 -30.55 -8.51
N ASP A 394 25.75 -31.05 -7.46
CA ASP A 394 24.54 -30.54 -6.79
C ASP A 394 24.80 -29.20 -6.08
N THR A 395 25.12 -28.15 -6.84
CA THR A 395 25.29 -26.77 -6.35
C THR A 395 24.00 -25.97 -6.49
N ARG A 396 23.01 -26.27 -5.64
CA ARG A 396 21.84 -25.40 -5.48
C ARG A 396 22.26 -24.08 -4.82
N TYR A 397 22.18 -22.97 -5.57
CA TYR A 397 22.36 -21.63 -5.00
C TYR A 397 21.26 -21.35 -3.95
N PRO A 398 21.59 -20.71 -2.81
CA PRO A 398 20.61 -20.43 -1.76
C PRO A 398 19.55 -19.45 -2.26
N ILE A 399 18.28 -19.72 -1.94
CA ILE A 399 17.17 -18.85 -2.30
C ILE A 399 17.27 -17.55 -1.49
N PRO A 400 17.19 -16.35 -2.10
CA PRO A 400 17.27 -15.09 -1.38
C PRO A 400 16.20 -14.97 -0.29
N LEU A 401 16.56 -14.34 0.83
CA LEU A 401 15.59 -14.03 1.88
C LEU A 401 14.52 -13.04 1.38
N PRO A 402 13.31 -13.05 1.99
CA PRO A 402 12.26 -12.08 1.69
C PRO A 402 12.73 -10.62 1.79
N PRO A 403 12.12 -9.67 1.04
CA PRO A 403 12.48 -8.25 1.06
C PRO A 403 12.58 -7.64 2.46
N ALA A 404 11.71 -8.06 3.39
CA ALA A 404 11.73 -7.61 4.79
C ALA A 404 13.10 -7.77 5.48
N ALA A 405 13.88 -8.79 5.11
CA ALA A 405 15.20 -9.04 5.69
C ALA A 405 16.19 -7.88 5.45
N LYS A 406 16.05 -7.13 4.34
CA LYS A 406 16.95 -6.04 3.96
C LYS A 406 17.02 -4.91 4.99
N CYS A 407 15.93 -4.67 5.71
CA CYS A 407 15.84 -3.66 6.77
C CYS A 407 15.75 -4.27 8.18
N GLY A 408 15.98 -5.58 8.32
CA GLY A 408 15.89 -6.28 9.60
C GLY A 408 14.46 -6.52 10.11
N LYS A 409 13.44 -6.33 9.25
CA LYS A 409 12.06 -6.73 9.55
C LYS A 409 11.88 -8.23 9.35
N ARG A 410 10.85 -8.79 10.00
CA ARG A 410 10.69 -10.25 10.13
C ARG A 410 9.43 -10.76 9.44
N ILE A 411 9.56 -11.88 8.73
CA ILE A 411 8.45 -12.71 8.32
C ILE A 411 8.60 -14.02 9.08
N ILE A 412 7.71 -14.24 10.05
CA ILE A 412 7.81 -15.33 11.02
C ILE A 412 6.70 -16.34 10.76
N GLY A 413 7.06 -17.58 10.46
CA GLY A 413 6.09 -18.65 10.22
C GLY A 413 6.07 -19.64 11.38
N TYR A 414 4.89 -19.89 11.95
CA TYR A 414 4.68 -20.95 12.93
C TYR A 414 4.41 -22.29 12.23
N TYR A 415 5.11 -23.33 12.67
CA TYR A 415 4.87 -24.71 12.25
C TYR A 415 4.62 -25.59 13.47
N SER A 416 3.43 -26.17 13.56
CA SER A 416 3.05 -26.93 14.73
C SER A 416 3.47 -28.41 14.66
N GLY A 417 3.49 -29.07 15.81
CA GLY A 417 3.74 -30.51 15.92
C GLY A 417 2.50 -31.38 15.72
N TRP A 418 1.29 -30.81 15.81
CA TRP A 418 0.02 -31.57 15.81
C TRP A 418 -0.79 -31.49 14.51
N GLU A 419 -0.49 -30.55 13.61
CA GLU A 419 -1.27 -30.37 12.38
C GLU A 419 -0.96 -31.43 11.33
N ARG A 420 -1.94 -31.89 10.54
CA ARG A 420 -1.72 -33.03 9.62
C ARG A 420 -0.76 -32.74 8.46
N ARG A 421 -0.74 -31.49 7.94
CA ARG A 421 0.04 -31.11 6.76
C ARG A 421 1.48 -30.77 7.13
N THR A 422 2.45 -31.36 6.43
CA THR A 422 3.85 -30.96 6.51
C THR A 422 4.12 -29.74 5.64
N ILE A 423 5.02 -28.85 6.08
CA ILE A 423 5.40 -27.67 5.28
C ILE A 423 6.36 -28.01 4.13
N SER A 424 6.38 -27.19 3.08
CA SER A 424 7.25 -27.36 1.91
C SER A 424 8.54 -26.51 1.99
N GLU A 425 9.56 -26.83 1.18
CA GLU A 425 10.75 -25.96 1.03
C GLU A 425 10.37 -24.56 0.49
N ASN A 426 9.35 -24.49 -0.39
CA ASN A 426 8.79 -23.25 -0.93
C ASN A 426 8.10 -22.38 0.14
N GLN A 427 7.48 -22.98 1.14
CA GLN A 427 6.93 -22.21 2.27
C GLN A 427 8.06 -21.67 3.15
N VAL A 428 9.07 -22.49 3.44
CA VAL A 428 10.20 -22.09 4.27
C VAL A 428 11.03 -20.97 3.61
N SER A 429 11.20 -20.99 2.28
CA SER A 429 11.93 -19.94 1.55
C SER A 429 11.32 -18.55 1.62
N LYS A 430 10.07 -18.46 2.06
CA LYS A 430 9.32 -17.20 2.23
C LYS A 430 9.47 -16.59 3.62
N LEU A 431 10.29 -17.19 4.49
CA LEU A 431 10.43 -16.79 5.88
C LEU A 431 11.80 -16.19 6.16
N THR A 432 11.85 -15.27 7.13
CA THR A 432 13.11 -14.93 7.79
C THR A 432 13.31 -15.74 9.06
N HIS A 433 12.21 -16.10 9.74
CA HIS A 433 12.22 -16.95 10.93
C HIS A 433 11.16 -18.05 10.81
N ALA A 434 11.51 -19.29 11.16
CA ALA A 434 10.62 -20.42 11.26
C ALA A 434 10.60 -20.90 12.72
N ILE A 435 9.44 -20.85 13.38
CA ILE A 435 9.28 -21.25 14.78
C ILE A 435 8.50 -22.56 14.85
N PHE A 436 9.12 -23.60 15.41
CA PHE A 436 8.45 -24.88 15.65
C PHE A 436 7.72 -24.83 16.98
N VAL A 437 6.41 -25.10 16.98
CA VAL A 437 5.57 -25.08 18.18
C VAL A 437 4.89 -26.44 18.42
N ALA A 438 4.83 -27.01 19.61
CA ALA A 438 5.46 -26.57 20.84
C ALA A 438 6.41 -27.65 21.35
N VAL A 439 7.58 -27.21 21.80
CA VAL A 439 8.46 -27.98 22.68
C VAL A 439 7.82 -27.96 24.07
N ARG A 440 7.71 -29.13 24.68
CA ARG A 440 7.03 -29.31 25.97
C ARG A 440 7.94 -28.85 27.09
N MET A 441 7.39 -28.14 28.07
CA MET A 441 7.99 -27.92 29.38
C MET A 441 7.42 -28.90 30.41
N TYR A 442 8.27 -29.35 31.33
CA TYR A 442 7.90 -30.16 32.47
C TYR A 442 7.93 -29.34 33.76
N GLN A 443 7.21 -29.78 34.79
CA GLN A 443 7.06 -29.05 36.06
C GLN A 443 8.38 -28.74 36.78
N ASN A 444 9.42 -29.54 36.54
CA ASN A 444 10.76 -29.33 37.09
C ASN A 444 11.60 -28.29 36.33
N GLY A 445 11.09 -27.75 35.21
CA GLY A 445 11.81 -26.85 34.33
C GLY A 445 12.57 -27.55 33.20
N GLN A 446 12.49 -28.87 33.01
CA GLN A 446 13.08 -29.48 31.81
C GLN A 446 12.22 -29.22 30.57
N ILE A 447 12.84 -29.23 29.38
CA ILE A 447 12.13 -29.22 28.10
C ILE A 447 12.44 -30.44 27.24
N GLY A 448 11.50 -30.81 26.38
CA GLY A 448 11.66 -31.91 25.45
C GLY A 448 10.56 -31.99 24.40
N PHE A 449 10.75 -32.86 23.40
CA PHE A 449 9.68 -33.16 22.44
C PHE A 449 8.57 -33.96 23.10
N HIS A 450 7.34 -33.75 22.63
CA HIS A 450 6.18 -34.52 23.08
C HIS A 450 6.34 -36.02 22.78
N ASN A 451 6.84 -36.34 21.59
CA ASN A 451 7.07 -37.70 21.09
C ASN A 451 7.99 -37.65 19.85
N SER A 452 8.23 -38.82 19.24
CA SER A 452 9.07 -38.95 18.03
C SER A 452 8.50 -38.20 16.83
N GLU A 453 7.18 -38.12 16.66
CA GLU A 453 6.53 -37.37 15.57
C GLU A 453 6.87 -35.88 15.63
N TYR A 454 6.73 -35.25 16.80
CA TYR A 454 7.09 -33.85 17.00
C TYR A 454 8.57 -33.61 16.69
N SER A 455 9.45 -34.50 17.17
CA SER A 455 10.88 -34.40 16.86
C SER A 455 11.16 -34.54 15.35
N GLY A 456 10.49 -35.47 14.68
CA GLY A 456 10.61 -35.70 13.24
C GLY A 456 10.20 -34.47 12.43
N ARG A 457 9.08 -33.83 12.79
CA ARG A 457 8.62 -32.60 12.14
C ARG A 457 9.56 -31.42 12.37
N PHE A 458 10.09 -31.27 13.58
CA PHE A 458 11.11 -30.27 13.86
C PHE A 458 12.37 -30.48 13.00
N PHE A 459 12.89 -31.71 12.94
CA PHE A 459 14.07 -32.03 12.15
C PHE A 459 13.83 -31.84 10.65
N ASP A 460 12.64 -32.18 10.16
CA ASP A 460 12.23 -31.94 8.78
C ASP A 460 12.19 -30.44 8.44
N MET A 461 11.55 -29.61 9.27
CA MET A 461 11.55 -28.15 9.09
C MET A 461 12.98 -27.58 9.10
N LYS A 462 13.80 -27.99 10.07
CA LYS A 462 15.20 -27.55 10.15
C LYS A 462 15.98 -27.95 8.90
N LYS A 463 15.81 -29.18 8.42
CA LYS A 463 16.47 -29.68 7.21
C LYS A 463 16.08 -28.85 5.98
N LYS A 464 14.78 -28.56 5.83
CA LYS A 464 14.25 -27.73 4.73
C LYS A 464 14.81 -26.31 4.79
N ALA A 465 14.81 -25.68 5.96
CA ALA A 465 15.39 -24.34 6.13
C ALA A 465 16.87 -24.29 5.73
N ARG A 466 17.67 -25.24 6.20
CA ARG A 466 19.11 -25.29 5.89
C ARG A 466 19.42 -25.58 4.42
N ARG A 467 18.55 -26.31 3.72
CA ARG A 467 18.67 -26.54 2.26
C ARG A 467 18.33 -25.32 1.43
N VAL A 468 17.30 -24.59 1.86
CA VAL A 468 16.79 -23.42 1.15
C VAL A 468 17.72 -22.23 1.31
N ASN A 469 18.03 -21.87 2.56
CA ASN A 469 18.95 -20.79 2.90
C ASN A 469 19.35 -20.90 4.38
N SER A 470 20.66 -21.01 4.64
CA SER A 470 21.20 -21.12 6.01
C SER A 470 20.94 -19.90 6.90
N ASP A 471 20.63 -18.74 6.32
CA ASP A 471 20.36 -17.50 7.06
C ASP A 471 18.96 -17.47 7.69
N ILE A 472 18.04 -18.33 7.25
CA ILE A 472 16.71 -18.48 7.87
C ILE A 472 16.88 -18.92 9.32
N LYS A 473 16.31 -18.15 10.24
CA LYS A 473 16.39 -18.43 11.68
C LYS A 473 15.39 -19.51 12.07
N VAL A 474 15.88 -20.65 12.51
CA VAL A 474 15.07 -21.76 13.01
C VAL A 474 15.02 -21.64 14.53
N MET A 475 13.83 -21.47 15.09
CA MET A 475 13.61 -21.32 16.54
C MET A 475 12.62 -22.38 17.05
N ILE A 476 12.60 -22.56 18.37
CA ILE A 476 11.59 -23.38 19.04
C ILE A 476 10.68 -22.51 19.91
N GLY A 477 9.37 -22.72 19.85
CA GLY A 477 8.44 -22.22 20.84
C GLY A 477 8.27 -23.24 21.95
N VAL A 478 8.56 -22.84 23.18
CA VAL A 478 8.35 -23.67 24.37
C VAL A 478 6.99 -23.30 24.96
N GLY A 479 6.18 -24.28 25.36
CA GLY A 479 4.89 -24.04 26.00
C GLY A 479 3.68 -24.21 25.08
N GLY A 480 2.90 -23.15 24.92
CA GLY A 480 1.67 -23.14 24.15
C GLY A 480 0.48 -23.84 24.82
N LYS A 481 -0.63 -23.91 24.08
CA LYS A 481 -1.95 -24.24 24.63
C LYS A 481 -1.95 -25.65 25.23
N GLY A 482 -2.20 -25.73 26.54
CA GLY A 482 -2.20 -26.98 27.29
C GLY A 482 -0.87 -27.35 27.96
N ASN A 483 0.16 -26.49 27.85
CA ASN A 483 1.43 -26.65 28.55
C ASN A 483 1.88 -25.42 29.36
N SER A 484 1.28 -24.24 29.14
CA SER A 484 1.63 -23.00 29.82
C SER A 484 1.31 -22.94 31.32
N GLN A 485 0.59 -23.93 31.89
CA GLN A 485 0.26 -24.00 33.32
C GLN A 485 1.49 -24.04 34.27
N PHE A 486 2.67 -24.40 33.75
CA PHE A 486 3.86 -24.54 34.59
C PHE A 486 4.66 -23.24 34.75
N TYR A 487 4.46 -22.24 33.88
CA TYR A 487 5.29 -21.03 33.83
C TYR A 487 5.38 -20.28 35.15
N SER A 488 4.24 -19.90 35.74
CA SER A 488 4.21 -19.17 37.02
C SER A 488 5.02 -19.89 38.11
N SER A 489 4.81 -21.21 38.25
CA SER A 489 5.52 -22.02 39.24
C SER A 489 7.03 -22.17 38.97
N ILE A 490 7.43 -22.19 37.69
CA ILE A 490 8.84 -22.30 37.30
C ILE A 490 9.55 -20.97 37.46
N PHE A 491 8.92 -19.85 37.10
CA PHE A 491 9.53 -18.53 37.17
C PHE A 491 9.68 -18.05 38.61
N ALA A 492 8.72 -18.37 39.48
CA ALA A 492 8.76 -18.04 40.90
C ALA A 492 9.85 -18.81 41.68
N ASP A 493 10.19 -20.03 41.26
CA ASP A 493 11.15 -20.90 41.94
C ASP A 493 12.55 -20.79 41.32
N THR A 494 13.53 -20.34 42.10
CA THR A 494 14.92 -20.15 41.62
C THR A 494 15.57 -21.42 41.08
N GLN A 495 15.30 -22.59 41.64
CA GLN A 495 15.92 -23.83 41.18
C GLN A 495 15.27 -24.36 39.90
N LYS A 496 13.94 -24.28 39.80
CA LYS A 496 13.22 -24.63 38.57
C LYS A 496 13.56 -23.67 37.44
N ARG A 497 13.64 -22.37 37.71
CA ARG A 497 14.04 -21.35 36.74
C ARG A 497 15.45 -21.60 36.19
N LYS A 498 16.42 -21.91 37.06
CA LYS A 498 17.77 -22.32 36.63
C LYS A 498 17.77 -23.59 35.78
N THR A 499 16.95 -24.58 36.16
CA THR A 499 16.79 -25.82 35.38
C THR A 499 16.22 -25.52 34.00
N PHE A 500 15.24 -24.63 33.91
CA PHE A 500 14.62 -24.20 32.66
C PHE A 500 15.56 -23.43 31.75
N VAL A 501 16.27 -22.44 32.29
CA VAL A 501 17.32 -21.72 31.55
C VAL A 501 18.37 -22.69 31.00
N LYS A 502 18.86 -23.61 31.84
CA LYS A 502 19.85 -24.62 31.42
C LYS A 502 19.29 -25.53 30.33
N SER A 503 18.08 -26.04 30.50
CA SER A 503 17.46 -26.98 29.55
C SER A 503 17.21 -26.33 28.18
N ILE A 504 16.82 -25.06 28.14
CA ILE A 504 16.72 -24.27 26.90
C ILE A 504 18.11 -24.13 26.25
N SER A 505 19.10 -23.65 26.99
CA SER A 505 20.47 -23.46 26.48
C SER A 505 21.07 -24.75 25.91
N GLU A 506 20.89 -25.88 26.60
CA GLU A 506 21.32 -27.20 26.14
C GLU A 506 20.58 -27.64 24.88
N PHE A 507 19.26 -27.41 24.81
CA PHE A 507 18.48 -27.73 23.62
C PHE A 507 18.96 -26.96 22.39
N LEU A 508 19.14 -25.64 22.51
CA LEU A 508 19.58 -24.78 21.41
C LEU A 508 20.96 -25.22 20.90
N SER A 509 21.89 -25.49 21.82
CA SER A 509 23.25 -25.95 21.50
C SER A 509 23.24 -27.32 20.82
N THR A 510 22.52 -28.29 21.41
CA THR A 510 22.46 -29.68 20.93
C THR A 510 21.83 -29.76 19.55
N HIS A 511 20.73 -29.06 19.34
CA HIS A 511 19.99 -29.08 18.09
C HIS A 511 20.47 -28.03 17.08
N LYS A 512 21.48 -27.21 17.41
CA LYS A 512 22.05 -26.17 16.52
C LYS A 512 20.96 -25.31 15.86
N VAL A 513 20.10 -24.72 16.70
CA VAL A 513 19.02 -23.82 16.29
C VAL A 513 19.25 -22.41 16.81
N ASP A 514 18.62 -21.43 16.19
CA ASP A 514 18.99 -20.02 16.29
C ASP A 514 18.36 -19.29 17.48
N GLY A 515 17.36 -19.88 18.14
CA GLY A 515 16.74 -19.22 19.28
C GLY A 515 15.51 -19.92 19.85
N VAL A 516 14.90 -19.27 20.84
CA VAL A 516 13.74 -19.74 21.59
C VAL A 516 12.67 -18.65 21.66
N GLU A 517 11.43 -19.07 21.57
CA GLU A 517 10.26 -18.29 21.93
C GLU A 517 9.60 -18.85 23.19
N ILE A 518 9.23 -17.96 24.09
CA ILE A 518 8.40 -18.27 25.25
C ILE A 518 6.93 -18.09 24.87
N ASP A 519 6.22 -19.19 24.69
CA ASP A 519 4.78 -19.21 24.36
C ASP A 519 3.96 -19.47 25.63
N TRP A 520 3.64 -18.40 26.35
CA TRP A 520 2.80 -18.45 27.53
C TRP A 520 1.30 -18.29 27.18
N THR A 521 0.77 -19.21 26.37
CA THR A 521 -0.63 -19.15 25.91
C THR A 521 -1.27 -20.54 25.90
N TYR A 522 -2.27 -20.93 26.70
CA TYR A 522 -3.02 -20.32 27.79
C TYR A 522 -2.89 -21.22 29.05
N PRO A 523 -3.10 -20.73 30.28
CA PRO A 523 -3.46 -19.35 30.66
C PRO A 523 -2.29 -18.38 30.44
N PHE A 524 -2.57 -17.07 30.35
CA PHE A 524 -1.54 -16.02 30.32
C PHE A 524 -0.99 -15.71 31.74
N ALA A 525 0.12 -14.98 31.81
CA ALA A 525 0.70 -14.50 33.06
C ALA A 525 -0.28 -13.62 33.87
N ASP A 526 -0.30 -13.80 35.20
CA ASP A 526 -1.06 -12.95 36.12
C ASP A 526 -0.15 -11.84 36.69
N LYS A 527 -0.73 -10.83 37.34
CA LYS A 527 -0.04 -9.68 37.97
C LYS A 527 1.15 -10.11 38.84
N VAL A 528 1.02 -11.24 39.54
CA VAL A 528 2.06 -11.78 40.44
C VAL A 528 3.32 -12.22 39.68
N ASP A 529 3.18 -12.56 38.40
CA ASP A 529 4.25 -13.11 37.56
C ASP A 529 5.10 -12.02 36.89
N LYS A 530 4.69 -10.75 37.01
CA LYS A 530 5.29 -9.63 36.28
C LYS A 530 6.80 -9.51 36.49
N ASN A 531 7.24 -9.56 37.75
CA ASN A 531 8.66 -9.44 38.09
C ASN A 531 9.45 -10.72 37.80
N THR A 532 8.86 -11.89 38.09
CA THR A 532 9.53 -13.19 37.91
C THR A 532 9.78 -13.50 36.43
N THR A 533 8.89 -13.04 35.55
CA THR A 533 9.08 -13.10 34.10
C THR A 533 10.33 -12.32 33.68
N VAL A 534 10.50 -11.07 34.11
CA VAL A 534 11.69 -10.26 33.78
C VAL A 534 12.98 -10.91 34.31
N ILE A 535 12.95 -11.44 35.53
CA ILE A 535 14.08 -12.17 36.13
C ILE A 535 14.47 -13.37 35.25
N PHE A 536 13.49 -14.15 34.79
CA PHE A 536 13.75 -15.28 33.90
C PHE A 536 14.40 -14.84 32.59
N PHE A 537 13.88 -13.83 31.89
CA PHE A 537 14.47 -13.35 30.64
C PHE A 537 15.90 -12.84 30.83
N LYS A 538 16.18 -12.17 31.95
CA LYS A 538 17.54 -11.75 32.33
C LYS A 538 18.49 -12.94 32.48
N GLU A 539 18.08 -13.96 33.25
CA GLU A 539 18.88 -15.17 33.47
C GLU A 539 19.10 -15.96 32.18
N LEU A 540 18.06 -16.08 31.35
CA LEU A 540 18.16 -16.75 30.05
C LEU A 540 19.15 -16.02 29.13
N ARG A 541 19.03 -14.68 29.01
CA ARG A 541 19.95 -13.90 28.18
C ARG A 541 21.40 -14.05 28.65
N GLN A 542 21.64 -14.04 29.96
CA GLN A 542 22.98 -14.25 30.50
C GLN A 542 23.51 -15.65 30.15
N SER A 543 22.71 -16.70 30.37
CA SER A 543 23.11 -18.07 30.06
C SER A 543 23.43 -18.28 28.58
N LEU A 544 22.69 -17.63 27.67
CA LEU A 544 22.95 -17.73 26.24
C LEU A 544 24.24 -16.99 25.83
N LYS A 545 24.53 -15.82 26.41
CA LYS A 545 25.81 -15.12 26.20
C LYS A 545 27.01 -15.97 26.67
N ASP A 546 26.89 -16.61 27.83
CA ASP A 546 27.94 -17.48 28.35
C ASP A 546 28.15 -18.71 27.44
N LEU A 547 27.06 -19.26 26.90
CA LEU A 547 27.10 -20.37 25.94
C LEU A 547 27.73 -19.95 24.61
N GLU A 548 27.39 -18.78 24.07
CA GLU A 548 27.97 -18.19 22.86
C GLU A 548 29.49 -18.05 23.00
N HIS A 549 29.95 -17.46 24.12
CA HIS A 549 31.36 -17.31 24.43
C HIS A 549 32.06 -18.67 24.54
N LYS A 550 31.50 -19.60 25.31
CA LYS A 550 32.06 -20.94 25.52
C LYS A 550 32.18 -21.76 24.24
N LYS A 551 31.26 -21.59 23.29
CA LYS A 551 31.20 -22.35 22.03
C LYS A 551 31.81 -21.59 20.84
N GLY A 552 32.26 -20.35 21.02
CA GLY A 552 32.78 -19.51 19.94
C GLY A 552 31.73 -19.16 18.89
N VAL A 553 30.45 -19.11 19.26
CA VAL A 553 29.35 -18.76 18.34
C VAL A 553 29.35 -17.24 18.14
N LYS A 554 29.48 -16.79 16.89
CA LYS A 554 29.53 -15.35 16.54
C LYS A 554 28.15 -14.70 16.42
N THR A 555 27.12 -15.49 16.14
CA THR A 555 25.74 -15.00 15.99
C THR A 555 24.98 -15.22 17.28
N PRO A 556 24.44 -14.17 17.93
CA PRO A 556 23.70 -14.33 19.17
C PRO A 556 22.46 -15.19 19.01
N TYR A 557 22.14 -16.00 20.01
CA TYR A 557 20.87 -16.70 20.08
C TYR A 557 19.72 -15.71 20.27
N LEU A 558 18.63 -15.95 19.54
CA LEU A 558 17.44 -15.11 19.60
C LEU A 558 16.54 -15.55 20.76
N ILE A 559 15.96 -14.57 21.44
CA ILE A 559 14.92 -14.74 22.45
C ILE A 559 13.69 -13.93 22.01
N SER A 560 12.55 -14.57 21.84
CA SER A 560 11.27 -13.88 21.68
C SER A 560 10.25 -14.30 22.72
N MET A 561 9.17 -13.54 22.80
CA MET A 561 8.01 -13.86 23.63
C MET A 561 6.75 -13.67 22.82
N LEU A 562 5.83 -14.63 22.91
CA LEU A 562 4.47 -14.45 22.43
C LEU A 562 3.66 -13.69 23.50
N THR A 563 3.17 -12.50 23.18
CA THR A 563 2.41 -11.63 24.12
C THR A 563 0.95 -11.49 23.69
N PRO A 564 0.02 -11.36 24.66
CA PRO A 564 -1.41 -11.29 24.35
C PRO A 564 -1.85 -9.94 23.80
N GLN A 565 -3.00 -9.93 23.15
CA GLN A 565 -3.78 -8.75 22.83
C GLN A 565 -4.32 -8.03 24.09
N ILE A 566 -4.81 -6.80 23.93
CA ILE A 566 -5.34 -5.99 25.04
C ILE A 566 -6.78 -6.35 25.45
N ILE A 567 -7.20 -7.62 25.39
CA ILE A 567 -8.56 -7.99 25.85
C ILE A 567 -8.56 -8.34 27.36
N TRP A 568 -9.63 -7.97 28.05
CA TRP A 568 -9.84 -8.20 29.50
C TRP A 568 -8.73 -7.66 30.40
N ASN A 569 -7.88 -8.50 31.01
CA ASN A 569 -6.76 -8.14 31.89
C ASN A 569 -5.45 -8.87 31.53
N GLN A 570 -5.35 -9.38 30.29
CA GLN A 570 -4.30 -10.30 29.89
C GLN A 570 -2.89 -9.69 29.91
N LEU A 571 -2.75 -8.36 29.77
CA LEU A 571 -1.44 -7.70 29.83
C LEU A 571 -0.94 -7.39 31.25
N ASP A 572 -1.77 -7.55 32.27
CA ASP A 572 -1.44 -7.08 33.63
C ASP A 572 -0.23 -7.83 34.24
N GLY A 573 0.03 -9.06 33.79
CA GLY A 573 1.17 -9.88 34.20
C GLY A 573 2.47 -9.64 33.43
N TYR A 574 2.52 -8.68 32.50
CA TYR A 574 3.69 -8.46 31.66
C TYR A 574 4.32 -7.09 31.89
N ASP A 575 5.64 -7.07 32.13
CA ASP A 575 6.47 -5.87 32.00
C ASP A 575 7.13 -5.88 30.62
N LEU A 576 6.41 -5.37 29.62
CA LEU A 576 6.85 -5.43 28.21
C LEU A 576 8.22 -4.78 28.00
N LYS A 577 8.49 -3.68 28.72
CA LYS A 577 9.79 -3.00 28.64
C LYS A 577 10.88 -3.84 29.29
N GLY A 578 10.66 -4.32 30.51
CA GLY A 578 11.62 -5.16 31.24
C GLY A 578 11.94 -6.46 30.48
N ILE A 579 10.95 -7.06 29.82
CA ILE A 579 11.14 -8.22 28.94
C ILE A 579 12.02 -7.85 27.73
N LEU A 580 11.72 -6.76 27.01
CA LEU A 580 12.49 -6.32 25.84
C LEU A 580 13.86 -5.70 26.15
N ASP A 581 14.21 -5.52 27.42
CA ASP A 581 15.59 -5.24 27.83
C ASP A 581 16.47 -6.52 27.75
N HIS A 582 15.85 -7.70 27.58
CA HIS A 582 16.52 -9.00 27.50
C HIS A 582 16.10 -9.87 26.29
N ALA A 583 14.90 -9.66 25.73
CA ALA A 583 14.41 -10.30 24.51
C ALA A 583 14.73 -9.47 23.24
N ASP A 584 14.77 -10.14 22.09
CA ASP A 584 15.05 -9.53 20.78
C ASP A 584 13.80 -8.94 20.11
N PHE A 585 12.63 -9.53 20.34
CA PHE A 585 11.34 -9.05 19.83
C PHE A 585 10.16 -9.72 20.53
N LEU A 586 8.99 -9.10 20.44
CA LEU A 586 7.71 -9.62 20.90
C LEU A 586 6.88 -10.01 19.67
N ASN A 587 6.46 -11.27 19.63
CA ASN A 587 5.41 -11.72 18.73
C ASN A 587 4.07 -11.49 19.41
N LEU A 588 3.12 -10.86 18.71
CA LEU A 588 1.82 -10.55 19.32
C LEU A 588 0.75 -11.49 18.78
N ILE A 589 -0.13 -11.93 19.67
CA ILE A 589 -1.42 -12.55 19.32
C ILE A 589 -2.40 -11.41 19.02
N SER A 590 -2.21 -10.73 17.89
CA SER A 590 -3.10 -9.63 17.46
C SER A 590 -4.28 -10.15 16.64
N TYR A 591 -4.91 -11.20 17.15
CA TYR A 591 -6.07 -11.89 16.61
C TYR A 591 -6.80 -12.61 17.74
N GLU A 592 -7.95 -13.23 17.45
CA GLU A 592 -8.87 -13.75 18.48
C GLU A 592 -9.36 -12.66 19.44
N TYR A 593 -9.73 -11.49 18.90
CA TYR A 593 -10.49 -10.49 19.67
C TYR A 593 -11.93 -10.93 19.89
N TYR A 594 -12.47 -11.71 18.95
CA TYR A 594 -13.80 -12.31 19.04
C TYR A 594 -13.70 -13.80 18.69
N SER A 595 -14.37 -14.63 19.50
CA SER A 595 -14.42 -16.09 19.35
C SER A 595 -15.72 -16.60 20.01
N PRO A 596 -16.18 -17.84 19.77
CA PRO A 596 -17.36 -18.41 20.42
C PRO A 596 -17.14 -18.77 21.90
N TRP A 597 -16.57 -17.86 22.68
CA TRP A 597 -16.37 -18.01 24.13
C TRP A 597 -17.69 -18.00 24.89
N ASN A 598 -17.70 -18.65 26.05
CA ASN A 598 -18.89 -18.77 26.87
C ASN A 598 -19.01 -17.60 27.85
N VAL A 599 -19.85 -16.62 27.56
CA VAL A 599 -20.18 -15.51 28.48
C VAL A 599 -21.68 -15.45 28.74
N LYS A 600 -22.13 -14.75 29.79
CA LYS A 600 -23.48 -14.94 30.39
C LYS A 600 -24.63 -14.90 29.37
N GLU A 601 -24.70 -13.86 28.53
CA GLU A 601 -25.77 -13.64 27.54
C GLU A 601 -25.67 -14.47 26.24
N GLY A 602 -24.58 -15.23 26.05
CA GLY A 602 -24.27 -15.92 24.80
C GLY A 602 -22.85 -15.60 24.34
N ALA A 603 -22.43 -16.01 23.15
CA ALA A 603 -21.12 -15.64 22.61
C ALA A 603 -21.25 -14.40 21.72
N TYR A 604 -20.55 -13.31 22.04
CA TYR A 604 -20.52 -12.13 21.19
C TYR A 604 -19.72 -12.40 19.91
N THR A 605 -20.36 -12.17 18.75
CA THR A 605 -19.71 -12.30 17.43
C THR A 605 -18.85 -11.08 17.13
N GLY A 606 -17.93 -11.24 16.19
CA GLY A 606 -17.10 -10.13 15.73
C GLY A 606 -15.97 -10.57 14.80
N PRO A 607 -15.22 -9.62 14.23
CA PRO A 607 -14.05 -9.88 13.41
C PRO A 607 -12.97 -10.59 14.24
N LEU A 608 -12.32 -11.59 13.63
CA LEU A 608 -11.24 -12.32 14.29
C LEU A 608 -10.06 -11.42 14.68
N ALA A 609 -9.68 -10.50 13.79
CA ALA A 609 -8.51 -9.64 13.93
C ALA A 609 -8.76 -8.24 13.33
N PRO A 610 -9.67 -7.45 13.93
CA PRO A 610 -9.99 -6.09 13.49
C PRO A 610 -8.78 -5.16 13.59
N ILE A 611 -8.49 -4.39 12.53
CA ILE A 611 -7.43 -3.36 12.62
C ILE A 611 -7.88 -2.24 13.56
N TYR A 612 -9.09 -1.73 13.35
CA TYR A 612 -9.73 -0.67 14.15
C TYR A 612 -11.13 -1.12 14.58
N GLY A 613 -11.82 -0.31 15.40
CA GLY A 613 -13.21 -0.59 15.76
C GLY A 613 -13.37 -1.77 16.73
N GLY A 614 -14.57 -1.92 17.27
CA GLY A 614 -14.90 -3.00 18.19
C GLY A 614 -14.53 -2.68 19.63
N LYS A 615 -15.52 -2.70 20.52
CA LYS A 615 -15.36 -2.25 21.91
C LYS A 615 -14.50 -3.14 22.79
N ARG A 616 -14.31 -4.42 22.42
CA ARG A 616 -13.53 -5.38 23.21
C ARG A 616 -12.02 -5.18 23.05
N GLY A 617 -11.57 -4.85 21.85
CA GLY A 617 -10.15 -4.75 21.50
C GLY A 617 -9.94 -4.77 19.98
N ASN A 618 -8.88 -4.11 19.51
CA ASN A 618 -8.43 -4.15 18.12
C ASN A 618 -6.90 -4.18 18.02
N ILE A 619 -6.38 -4.40 16.80
CA ILE A 619 -4.94 -4.44 16.52
C ILE A 619 -4.32 -3.08 16.81
N ASP A 620 -4.97 -1.97 16.45
CA ASP A 620 -4.36 -0.65 16.60
C ASP A 620 -4.03 -0.28 18.04
N ASP A 621 -4.98 -0.43 18.94
CA ASP A 621 -4.78 -0.18 20.36
C ASP A 621 -3.83 -1.20 20.97
N THR A 622 -3.86 -2.46 20.53
CA THR A 622 -2.91 -3.48 20.98
C THR A 622 -1.48 -3.08 20.63
N MET A 623 -1.24 -2.72 19.37
CA MET A 623 0.08 -2.33 18.87
C MET A 623 0.54 -1.00 19.47
N LYS A 624 -0.38 -0.06 19.67
CA LYS A 624 -0.13 1.22 20.36
C LYS A 624 0.36 0.99 21.78
N VAL A 625 -0.35 0.19 22.58
CA VAL A 625 0.05 -0.11 23.97
C VAL A 625 1.45 -0.75 24.00
N HIS A 626 1.69 -1.77 23.19
CA HIS A 626 2.99 -2.44 23.14
C HIS A 626 4.10 -1.48 22.68
N THR A 627 3.87 -0.70 21.63
CA THR A 627 4.85 0.26 21.12
C THR A 627 5.15 1.38 22.11
N CYS A 628 4.13 1.94 22.77
CA CYS A 628 4.30 3.04 23.71
C CYS A 628 5.00 2.61 25.00
N GLN A 629 4.70 1.41 25.51
CA GLN A 629 5.38 0.88 26.69
C GLN A 629 6.84 0.50 26.40
N THR A 630 7.10 -0.06 25.22
CA THR A 630 8.44 -0.57 24.86
C THR A 630 9.35 0.48 24.26
N ARG A 631 8.78 1.49 23.57
CA ARG A 631 9.48 2.49 22.75
C ARG A 631 10.34 1.89 21.63
N LYS A 632 10.02 0.67 21.19
CA LYS A 632 10.83 -0.09 20.20
C LYS A 632 9.91 -0.76 19.14
N PRO A 633 9.26 0.01 18.25
CA PRO A 633 8.29 -0.53 17.28
C PRO A 633 8.87 -1.62 16.35
N ASN A 634 10.15 -1.53 15.98
CA ASN A 634 10.83 -2.59 15.18
C ASN A 634 11.06 -3.91 15.95
N GLN A 635 10.72 -3.98 17.23
CA GLN A 635 10.72 -5.19 18.05
C GLN A 635 9.31 -5.67 18.40
N VAL A 636 8.26 -5.03 17.88
CA VAL A 636 6.86 -5.43 18.03
C VAL A 636 6.39 -6.02 16.70
N ILE A 637 5.98 -7.28 16.69
CA ILE A 637 5.64 -8.03 15.47
C ILE A 637 4.12 -8.25 15.38
N LEU A 638 3.53 -7.86 14.24
CA LEU A 638 2.10 -8.04 13.96
C LEU A 638 1.75 -9.51 13.73
N GLY A 639 0.79 -10.05 14.47
CA GLY A 639 0.30 -11.41 14.25
C GLY A 639 -0.87 -11.49 13.27
N VAL A 640 -0.81 -12.47 12.39
CA VAL A 640 -1.82 -12.75 11.36
C VAL A 640 -2.29 -14.22 11.44
N PRO A 641 -3.60 -14.46 11.60
CA PRO A 641 -4.15 -15.82 11.57
C PRO A 641 -4.49 -16.26 10.14
N LEU A 642 -4.04 -17.44 9.72
CA LEU A 642 -4.46 -18.12 8.48
C LEU A 642 -5.67 -19.04 8.75
N TYR A 643 -6.62 -18.54 9.51
CA TYR A 643 -7.89 -19.20 9.83
C TYR A 643 -8.96 -18.15 10.13
N GLY A 644 -10.23 -18.57 10.15
CA GLY A 644 -11.39 -17.80 10.56
C GLY A 644 -12.10 -18.41 11.77
N LYS A 645 -13.15 -17.73 12.25
CA LYS A 645 -14.09 -18.21 13.26
C LYS A 645 -15.50 -18.18 12.72
N PHE A 646 -16.32 -19.11 13.19
CA PHE A 646 -17.74 -19.07 12.95
C PHE A 646 -18.55 -19.24 14.22
N TRP A 647 -19.78 -18.75 14.17
CA TRP A 647 -20.81 -18.87 15.19
C TRP A 647 -22.07 -19.43 14.55
N ARG A 648 -22.79 -20.26 15.30
CA ARG A 648 -24.11 -20.81 14.96
C ARG A 648 -25.13 -20.31 15.99
N ASN A 649 -26.41 -20.40 15.65
CA ASN A 649 -27.51 -19.86 16.47
C ASN A 649 -27.35 -18.36 16.76
N VAL A 650 -26.82 -17.62 15.81
CA VAL A 650 -26.66 -16.17 15.92
C VAL A 650 -28.04 -15.51 15.90
N LYS A 651 -28.27 -14.54 16.78
CA LYS A 651 -29.51 -13.76 16.82
C LYS A 651 -29.61 -12.83 15.61
N GLU A 652 -30.83 -12.68 15.08
CA GLU A 652 -31.13 -11.89 13.88
C GLU A 652 -30.92 -10.38 14.02
N LYS A 653 -30.92 -9.84 15.24
CA LYS A 653 -30.70 -8.41 15.47
C LYS A 653 -29.23 -8.14 15.82
N PRO A 654 -28.55 -7.20 15.14
CA PRO A 654 -27.29 -6.64 15.60
C PRO A 654 -27.41 -6.05 17.01
N ILE A 655 -26.27 -5.91 17.69
CA ILE A 655 -26.20 -5.31 19.02
C ILE A 655 -25.42 -4.01 19.02
N ASN A 656 -25.82 -3.08 19.90
CA ASN A 656 -24.94 -2.01 20.34
C ASN A 656 -24.00 -2.58 21.41
N GLN A 657 -22.71 -2.68 21.08
CA GLN A 657 -21.70 -3.26 21.97
C GLN A 657 -21.61 -2.53 23.32
N THR A 658 -21.73 -1.20 23.35
CA THR A 658 -21.67 -0.41 24.58
C THR A 658 -22.83 -0.75 25.53
N GLU A 659 -24.04 -0.86 24.98
CA GLU A 659 -25.25 -1.08 25.76
C GLU A 659 -25.50 -2.55 26.13
N THR A 660 -24.76 -3.48 25.53
CA THR A 660 -24.89 -4.93 25.73
C THR A 660 -23.60 -5.53 26.26
N MET A 661 -22.62 -5.80 25.38
CA MET A 661 -21.36 -6.46 25.71
C MET A 661 -20.59 -5.73 26.83
N CYS A 662 -20.48 -4.41 26.78
CA CYS A 662 -19.69 -3.63 27.73
C CYS A 662 -20.31 -3.50 29.13
N LYS A 663 -21.58 -3.92 29.31
CA LYS A 663 -22.17 -4.05 30.64
C LYS A 663 -21.72 -5.32 31.36
N GLU A 664 -21.28 -6.32 30.61
CA GLU A 664 -20.93 -7.65 31.14
C GLU A 664 -19.43 -7.94 31.08
N GLU A 665 -18.72 -7.36 30.12
CA GLU A 665 -17.30 -7.52 29.91
C GLU A 665 -16.58 -6.17 29.98
N SER A 666 -15.31 -6.19 30.39
CA SER A 666 -14.44 -5.02 30.33
C SER A 666 -14.11 -4.67 28.87
N CYS A 667 -14.83 -3.71 28.31
CA CYS A 667 -14.48 -3.03 27.07
C CYS A 667 -13.38 -2.00 27.31
N ARG A 668 -12.41 -1.92 26.40
CA ARG A 668 -11.21 -1.08 26.57
C ARG A 668 -11.12 0.09 25.60
N ILE A 669 -12.06 0.21 24.66
CA ILE A 669 -11.96 1.16 23.55
C ILE A 669 -13.18 2.07 23.50
N GLU A 670 -12.93 3.37 23.50
CA GLU A 670 -13.93 4.44 23.43
C GLU A 670 -14.26 4.84 21.98
N ASP A 671 -14.37 3.84 21.09
CA ASP A 671 -14.70 4.10 19.68
C ASP A 671 -16.14 4.62 19.50
N PRO A 672 -16.48 5.25 18.36
CA PRO A 672 -17.87 5.58 18.04
C PRO A 672 -18.78 4.35 18.14
N VAL A 673 -20.06 4.57 18.48
CA VAL A 673 -21.06 3.49 18.45
C VAL A 673 -21.24 3.04 17.01
N ASP A 674 -20.98 1.76 16.77
CA ASP A 674 -21.16 1.09 15.49
C ASP A 674 -22.10 -0.10 15.67
N ILE A 675 -23.26 -0.04 15.01
CA ILE A 675 -24.25 -1.12 14.97
C ILE A 675 -24.20 -1.74 13.58
N SER A 676 -23.67 -2.96 13.50
CA SER A 676 -23.32 -3.61 12.24
C SER A 676 -23.59 -5.11 12.32
N ASP A 677 -23.83 -5.74 11.16
CA ASP A 677 -24.12 -7.17 11.03
C ASP A 677 -23.04 -8.07 11.65
N ILE A 678 -21.82 -7.57 11.78
CA ILE A 678 -20.69 -8.30 12.36
C ILE A 678 -20.80 -8.44 13.90
N TRP A 679 -21.59 -7.57 14.56
CA TRP A 679 -21.77 -7.50 16.00
C TRP A 679 -23.13 -8.06 16.44
N ARG A 680 -23.14 -9.29 16.95
CA ARG A 680 -24.35 -10.04 17.32
C ARG A 680 -24.09 -10.90 18.55
N ILE A 681 -25.14 -11.58 19.02
CA ILE A 681 -25.06 -12.59 20.08
C ILE A 681 -25.37 -13.95 19.46
N ALA A 682 -24.49 -14.93 19.65
CA ALA A 682 -24.76 -16.33 19.38
C ALA A 682 -25.29 -17.01 20.64
N GLU A 683 -26.45 -17.64 20.52
CA GLU A 683 -27.10 -18.30 21.64
C GLU A 683 -26.35 -19.55 22.07
N LYS A 684 -26.36 -19.83 23.37
CA LYS A 684 -25.73 -21.03 23.91
C LYS A 684 -26.52 -22.26 23.53
N LYS A 685 -25.81 -23.35 23.23
CA LYS A 685 -26.37 -24.71 23.17
C LYS A 685 -25.72 -25.54 24.25
N LYS A 686 -26.52 -26.11 25.18
CA LYS A 686 -26.03 -26.84 26.36
C LYS A 686 -25.00 -26.04 27.18
N GLY A 687 -25.22 -24.73 27.35
CA GLY A 687 -24.39 -23.87 28.18
C GLY A 687 -23.03 -23.46 27.58
N LYS A 688 -22.77 -23.68 26.28
CA LYS A 688 -21.57 -23.20 25.58
C LYS A 688 -21.95 -22.42 24.31
N GLY A 689 -21.12 -21.44 23.92
CA GLY A 689 -21.19 -20.82 22.61
C GLY A 689 -21.01 -21.88 21.52
N PHE A 690 -21.87 -21.82 20.49
CA PHE A 690 -21.84 -22.81 19.40
C PHE A 690 -21.09 -22.22 18.21
N GLY A 691 -19.92 -22.78 17.87
CA GLY A 691 -19.02 -22.23 16.85
C GLY A 691 -17.71 -23.00 16.77
N GLY A 692 -16.80 -22.55 15.91
CA GLY A 692 -15.52 -23.22 15.67
C GLY A 692 -14.53 -22.35 14.89
N PHE A 693 -13.49 -22.98 14.37
CA PHE A 693 -12.52 -22.36 13.47
C PHE A 693 -12.69 -22.94 12.07
N ILE A 694 -12.24 -22.19 11.06
CA ILE A 694 -12.21 -22.58 9.65
C ILE A 694 -10.80 -22.27 9.12
N SER A 695 -10.11 -23.22 8.49
CA SER A 695 -8.77 -22.96 7.94
C SER A 695 -8.86 -22.09 6.68
N TRP A 696 -7.82 -21.31 6.38
CA TRP A 696 -7.74 -20.59 5.11
C TRP A 696 -7.72 -21.54 3.89
N ASN A 697 -7.21 -22.77 4.08
CA ASN A 697 -7.02 -23.79 3.04
C ASN A 697 -8.30 -24.52 2.60
N GLU A 698 -9.38 -24.52 3.39
CA GLU A 698 -10.44 -25.51 3.17
C GLU A 698 -11.47 -25.13 2.08
N ARG A 699 -11.84 -26.18 1.35
CA ARG A 699 -12.82 -26.24 0.26
C ARG A 699 -14.22 -26.02 0.85
N GLU A 700 -15.20 -25.72 0.01
CA GLU A 700 -16.58 -25.28 0.35
C GLU A 700 -17.35 -26.11 1.42
N SER A 701 -16.81 -27.21 1.96
CA SER A 701 -17.32 -27.95 3.10
C SER A 701 -16.20 -28.47 4.02
N ASP A 702 -16.12 -27.94 5.24
CA ASP A 702 -15.29 -28.50 6.31
C ASP A 702 -16.06 -29.62 7.05
N ASP A 703 -15.35 -30.50 7.76
CA ASP A 703 -15.84 -31.60 8.63
C ASP A 703 -16.89 -31.16 9.72
N VAL A 704 -17.20 -29.87 9.80
CA VAL A 704 -18.13 -29.22 10.73
C VAL A 704 -19.48 -28.85 10.09
N GLY A 705 -19.71 -29.15 8.81
CA GLY A 705 -21.01 -28.98 8.13
C GLY A 705 -21.45 -27.53 7.98
N VAL A 706 -20.51 -26.60 7.85
CA VAL A 706 -20.75 -25.19 7.48
C VAL A 706 -20.29 -25.02 6.04
N ILE A 707 -21.22 -24.90 5.09
CA ILE A 707 -20.86 -24.60 3.69
C ILE A 707 -20.46 -23.14 3.61
N TRP A 708 -19.25 -22.83 3.17
CA TRP A 708 -18.77 -21.46 3.09
C TRP A 708 -18.62 -21.01 1.64
N ASN A 709 -19.48 -20.08 1.22
CA ASN A 709 -19.42 -19.45 -0.08
C ASN A 709 -18.75 -18.07 0.00
N LYS A 710 -17.55 -17.93 -0.58
CA LYS A 710 -16.80 -16.66 -0.58
C LYS A 710 -17.51 -15.54 -1.37
N THR A 711 -18.49 -15.84 -2.22
CA THR A 711 -19.26 -14.81 -2.92
C THR A 711 -20.26 -14.08 -2.02
N GLU A 712 -20.56 -14.63 -0.84
CA GLU A 712 -21.45 -14.00 0.17
C GLU A 712 -20.68 -13.04 1.11
N GLU A 713 -19.38 -12.86 0.87
CA GLU A 713 -18.52 -12.01 1.66
C GLU A 713 -19.04 -10.56 1.69
N LYS A 714 -19.12 -10.03 2.91
CA LYS A 714 -19.34 -8.63 3.21
C LYS A 714 -18.05 -8.02 3.77
N TRP A 715 -17.90 -6.72 3.54
CA TRP A 715 -16.78 -5.94 4.05
C TRP A 715 -17.23 -5.01 5.17
N HIS A 716 -16.53 -5.06 6.30
CA HIS A 716 -16.71 -4.10 7.39
C HIS A 716 -15.65 -3.01 7.31
N ASN A 717 -16.07 -1.78 6.94
CA ASN A 717 -15.13 -0.73 6.58
C ASN A 717 -14.31 -0.18 7.77
N ILE A 718 -14.91 -0.07 8.95
CA ILE A 718 -14.21 0.44 10.15
C ILE A 718 -13.13 -0.57 10.56
N SER A 719 -13.52 -1.83 10.76
CA SER A 719 -12.58 -2.85 11.25
C SER A 719 -11.64 -3.42 10.21
N LYS A 720 -11.84 -3.06 8.93
CA LYS A 720 -11.13 -3.61 7.78
C LYS A 720 -11.18 -5.14 7.75
N SER A 721 -12.37 -5.69 7.96
CA SER A 721 -12.57 -7.13 8.13
C SER A 721 -13.56 -7.70 7.12
N ALA A 722 -13.28 -8.91 6.65
CA ALA A 722 -14.21 -9.72 5.87
C ALA A 722 -15.08 -10.56 6.80
N TYR A 723 -16.36 -10.65 6.49
CA TYR A 723 -17.31 -11.49 7.21
C TYR A 723 -18.43 -11.99 6.31
N ILE A 724 -19.12 -13.03 6.76
CA ILE A 724 -20.34 -13.53 6.13
C ILE A 724 -21.41 -13.63 7.21
N TRP A 725 -22.61 -13.13 6.90
CA TRP A 725 -23.78 -13.27 7.73
C TRP A 725 -24.89 -13.95 6.94
N ARG A 726 -25.26 -15.17 7.36
CA ARG A 726 -26.36 -15.96 6.79
C ARG A 726 -27.52 -16.00 7.79
N PRO A 727 -28.55 -15.14 7.60
CA PRO A 727 -29.65 -15.04 8.55
C PRO A 727 -30.47 -16.33 8.64
N GLU A 728 -30.77 -16.98 7.51
CA GLU A 728 -31.57 -18.22 7.47
C GLU A 728 -30.89 -19.38 8.22
N ASP A 729 -29.57 -19.52 8.04
CA ASP A 729 -28.78 -20.53 8.75
C ASP A 729 -28.44 -20.12 10.19
N ARG A 730 -28.63 -18.84 10.52
CA ARG A 730 -28.17 -18.18 11.75
C ARG A 730 -26.67 -18.40 11.99
N ILE A 731 -25.88 -18.26 10.92
CA ILE A 731 -24.43 -18.46 10.90
C ILE A 731 -23.70 -17.15 10.58
N LEU A 732 -22.72 -16.82 11.40
CA LEU A 732 -21.77 -15.73 11.14
C LEU A 732 -20.36 -16.29 11.02
N ILE A 733 -19.60 -15.85 10.03
CA ILE A 733 -18.21 -16.24 9.78
C ILE A 733 -17.35 -14.98 9.71
N THR A 734 -16.19 -14.96 10.35
CA THR A 734 -15.16 -13.93 10.17
C THR A 734 -13.81 -14.59 9.92
N TYR A 735 -13.04 -14.03 9.00
CA TYR A 735 -11.83 -14.67 8.51
C TYR A 735 -10.90 -13.64 7.89
N GLU A 736 -9.67 -14.06 7.63
CA GLU A 736 -8.74 -13.28 6.84
C GLU A 736 -8.88 -13.63 5.36
N ASN A 737 -8.77 -12.65 4.47
CA ASN A 737 -8.75 -12.86 3.03
C ASN A 737 -7.63 -12.00 2.40
N LYS A 738 -7.46 -12.07 1.09
CA LYS A 738 -6.43 -11.28 0.39
C LYS A 738 -6.51 -9.79 0.73
N ARG A 739 -7.72 -9.22 0.82
CA ARG A 739 -7.95 -7.81 1.14
C ARG A 739 -7.57 -7.48 2.59
N THR A 740 -7.99 -8.28 3.58
CA THR A 740 -7.63 -8.05 4.99
C THR A 740 -6.12 -8.14 5.20
N LEU A 741 -5.45 -9.09 4.53
CA LEU A 741 -3.99 -9.22 4.59
C LEU A 741 -3.28 -8.00 3.98
N GLN A 742 -3.78 -7.48 2.86
CA GLN A 742 -3.25 -6.25 2.26
C GLN A 742 -3.35 -5.05 3.21
N GLU A 743 -4.50 -4.88 3.87
CA GLU A 743 -4.69 -3.82 4.87
C GLU A 743 -3.74 -4.01 6.06
N LYS A 744 -3.48 -5.24 6.51
CA LYS A 744 -2.55 -5.52 7.61
C LYS A 744 -1.08 -5.31 7.24
N ILE A 745 -0.70 -5.65 6.01
CA ILE A 745 0.63 -5.36 5.47
C ILE A 745 0.84 -3.84 5.42
N LYS A 746 -0.14 -3.11 4.87
CA LYS A 746 -0.14 -1.64 4.85
C LYS A 746 -0.02 -1.07 6.27
N TYR A 747 -0.83 -1.58 7.20
CA TYR A 747 -0.79 -1.20 8.60
C TYR A 747 0.59 -1.42 9.25
N ALA A 748 1.21 -2.59 9.04
CA ALA A 748 2.54 -2.90 9.58
C ALA A 748 3.63 -1.96 9.05
N ILE A 749 3.51 -1.54 7.78
CA ILE A 749 4.38 -0.54 7.17
C ILE A 749 4.13 0.83 7.81
N GLU A 750 2.89 1.30 7.80
CA GLU A 750 2.48 2.61 8.32
C GLU A 750 2.93 2.80 9.76
N LYS A 751 2.73 1.80 10.61
CA LYS A 751 3.08 1.84 12.04
C LYS A 751 4.53 1.46 12.36
N ASN A 752 5.37 1.27 11.34
CA ASN A 752 6.78 0.95 11.47
C ASN A 752 7.05 -0.29 12.34
N LEU A 753 6.20 -1.31 12.22
CA LEU A 753 6.32 -2.53 13.02
C LEU A 753 7.52 -3.37 12.57
N GLY A 754 8.00 -4.22 13.48
CA GLY A 754 9.19 -5.06 13.28
C GLY A 754 9.02 -6.23 12.32
N GLY A 755 7.82 -6.44 11.79
CA GLY A 755 7.49 -7.53 10.89
C GLY A 755 6.08 -8.08 11.08
N ILE A 756 5.85 -9.26 10.49
CA ILE A 756 4.61 -10.02 10.55
C ILE A 756 4.92 -11.46 10.98
N ASN A 757 4.17 -11.99 11.94
CA ASN A 757 4.12 -13.40 12.27
C ASN A 757 2.81 -14.04 11.77
N ILE A 758 2.87 -15.33 11.43
CA ILE A 758 1.81 -16.04 10.71
C ILE A 758 1.45 -17.33 11.46
N TRP A 759 0.21 -17.42 11.93
CA TRP A 759 -0.35 -18.60 12.59
C TRP A 759 -1.42 -19.27 11.70
N SER A 760 -1.17 -20.41 11.08
CA SER A 760 0.11 -21.12 10.96
C SER A 760 0.30 -21.64 9.53
N LEU A 761 1.54 -21.96 9.15
CA LEU A 761 1.91 -22.24 7.76
C LEU A 761 1.11 -23.39 7.12
N ASN A 762 0.68 -24.35 7.92
CA ASN A 762 -0.10 -25.50 7.46
C ASN A 762 -1.58 -25.18 7.20
N MET A 763 -2.06 -23.99 7.59
CA MET A 763 -3.45 -23.56 7.42
C MET A 763 -3.66 -22.69 6.18
N ASP A 764 -2.60 -22.33 5.44
CA ASP A 764 -2.68 -21.63 4.15
C ASP A 764 -3.19 -22.56 3.03
N ASP A 765 -3.65 -21.98 1.93
CA ASP A 765 -4.13 -22.73 0.76
C ASP A 765 -3.05 -23.58 0.08
N GLU A 766 -3.46 -24.44 -0.86
CA GLU A 766 -2.55 -25.29 -1.62
C GLU A 766 -1.50 -24.49 -2.43
N GLN A 767 -1.79 -23.22 -2.75
CA GLN A 767 -0.89 -22.33 -3.50
C GLN A 767 -0.03 -21.43 -2.60
N ASP A 768 -0.13 -21.57 -1.27
CA ASP A 768 0.54 -20.70 -0.29
C ASP A 768 0.24 -19.21 -0.55
N SER A 769 -1.00 -18.86 -0.93
CA SER A 769 -1.31 -17.53 -1.46
C SER A 769 -1.18 -16.43 -0.40
N ALA A 770 -1.60 -16.70 0.85
CA ALA A 770 -1.46 -15.76 1.95
C ALA A 770 0.01 -15.54 2.31
N LEU A 771 0.78 -16.63 2.45
CA LEU A 771 2.20 -16.56 2.73
C LEU A 771 2.98 -15.85 1.60
N SER A 772 2.62 -16.10 0.34
CA SER A 772 3.22 -15.43 -0.82
C SER A 772 2.94 -13.92 -0.81
N LEU A 773 1.72 -13.53 -0.48
CA LEU A 773 1.34 -12.13 -0.35
C LEU A 773 2.13 -11.43 0.78
N ILE A 774 2.23 -12.05 1.95
CA ILE A 774 2.93 -11.48 3.11
C ILE A 774 4.45 -11.41 2.87
N SER A 775 5.04 -12.48 2.33
CA SER A 775 6.49 -12.55 2.14
C SER A 775 7.01 -11.70 1.00
N SER A 776 6.21 -11.43 -0.04
CA SER A 776 6.57 -10.53 -1.13
C SER A 776 6.40 -9.04 -0.78
N ALA A 777 5.81 -8.72 0.38
CA ALA A 777 5.58 -7.35 0.79
C ALA A 777 6.90 -6.60 1.07
N GLU A 778 6.99 -5.39 0.51
CA GLU A 778 8.09 -4.47 0.81
C GLU A 778 7.85 -3.77 2.16
N LEU A 779 8.11 -4.50 3.26
CA LEU A 779 7.95 -3.94 4.61
C LEU A 779 8.96 -2.82 4.92
N CYS A 780 9.99 -2.66 4.09
CA CYS A 780 11.05 -1.66 4.25
C CYS A 780 10.64 -0.34 3.60
N ASP A 781 10.25 0.65 4.40
CA ASP A 781 9.75 1.95 3.94
C ASP A 781 10.73 3.11 4.16
N GLY A 782 11.92 2.84 4.71
CA GLY A 782 12.96 3.85 4.97
C GLY A 782 12.77 4.66 6.25
N LYS A 783 11.76 4.37 7.08
CA LYS A 783 11.61 4.99 8.41
C LYS A 783 12.78 4.64 9.33
N LYS A 784 13.05 5.49 10.33
CA LYS A 784 14.09 5.15 11.32
C LYS A 784 13.64 3.94 12.13
N LYS A 785 14.59 3.07 12.48
CA LYS A 785 14.32 1.77 13.12
C LYS A 785 13.34 1.82 14.30
N ASN A 786 13.42 2.82 15.18
CA ASN A 786 12.51 2.95 16.33
C ASN A 786 11.67 4.23 16.30
N GLU A 787 11.37 4.73 15.10
CA GLU A 787 10.41 5.83 14.93
C GLU A 787 9.01 5.37 15.30
N ILE A 788 8.42 6.05 16.30
CA ILE A 788 7.11 5.70 16.87
C ILE A 788 6.02 6.46 16.11
N MET A 789 5.12 5.71 15.47
CA MET A 789 4.01 6.25 14.67
C MET A 789 2.68 6.34 15.44
N TYR A 790 2.77 6.32 16.77
CA TYR A 790 1.65 6.48 17.67
C TYR A 790 1.84 7.71 18.53
N LYS A 791 0.73 8.36 18.88
CA LYS A 791 0.70 9.30 19.99
C LYS A 791 0.69 8.51 21.30
N CYS A 792 1.90 8.37 21.86
CA CYS A 792 2.14 8.03 23.25
C CYS A 792 2.21 9.32 24.08
#